data_AF-A0A1I2D7Q6-F1
#
_entry.id   AF-A0A1I2D7Q6-F1
#
_cell.length_a   1.000
_cell.length_b   1.000
_cell.length_c   1.000
_cell.angle_alpha   90.00
_cell.angle_beta   90.00
_cell.angle_gamma   90.00
#
_symmetry.space_group_name_H-M   'P 1'
#
loop_
_entity.id
_entity.type
_entity.pdbx_description
1 polymer ?
#
loop_
_entity_poly.entity_id
_entity_poly.type
_entity_poly.pdbx_seq_one_letter_code
_entity_poly.pdbx_strand_id
1 'polypeptide(L)'
;MDMLAYHGNPQLRQQVLDRLQALVQAEKWVHRPIHWNGEAGSVVGSLLQSEDLDAWEADFGLPKWLALVIDAMTASNPAGGVPWSLRVLQGIEPGTPMDTAGSRCVLELLQGERHGLVQQSAPAELAEALATVTALHQARLAGQDVAPTQWRQARRAAVAATNLHAAGSLGAALGTCIEAAAWDPAQSRTAVSDTLRGWMGVKICAAMEAYPWGKAEDEQMHAMLGALHAEAKAARPPEEAGSINVFAMLEERHPEWARRASEVNRFRNSQYVEQWLRATLAIEDILCAPAAPATAPALIARAHFFANPARAAISISPDGHWLAWLADSDGVMNIWAAPADRPAEARQITADRHRGIQSFSWTYLLGQLLFSQDRDGDENWQLFCADLSDGSVRALTPSTPGVRTGVQSVSRHRREEIVIITNARDRRFFDLHLLNLLTGEQRCLETNTGFAGFLLDDRYEVKLALRNLPDGGSECLKRDAAGAWQPWLTFSAEDARSSRPSHFDAEGRTLYFYDSRGRDTAALCAIDWSGGAVTQLAEHPRADIGGMLTAPDSYRPLAYGVMYERFSLYVLDESIRADIDYLNAQAAGGEWRVAARTEDNQRWMISMFSDTRAPSYWLYDRPARTLQHLLDVRPELADARLARMQPVVIAARDGLPLVSYLTLPVDKDAGPLRSTEPLPLVLLVHGGPWSRDGFGYNGMHQWLANRGYAVLSVNFRGSTGFGKRFVNAGDGEWGRKMDEDLEDAVAWALARGIADPQRLGILGGSYGGYAVLSALTRYPTRYACGIDIVGPSNLQTLLASIPPYWEADRVRQYRALGDPRTEAGLAQLNDRSPLHRAAQIRTPLLIAQGANDPRVKQAEAEQMVDALRRNGIPVSYALYTDEGHGFVREPNRMSFNGLCEDFLARHLGGRAEPWTLADHPGNTLQLAEYATHEAA
;
A
#
# COMPACT_ATOMS: atom_id res chain seq x y z
N MET A 1 -13.20 9.12 -14.97
CA MET A 1 -13.57 9.95 -13.80
C MET A 1 -13.27 9.12 -12.59
N ASP A 2 -12.49 9.65 -11.66
CA ASP A 2 -11.68 8.81 -10.79
C ASP A 2 -11.95 9.09 -9.30
N MET A 3 -12.67 8.15 -8.68
CA MET A 3 -12.89 8.05 -7.23
C MET A 3 -11.60 8.15 -6.42
N LEU A 4 -10.44 7.88 -7.03
CA LEU A 4 -9.13 8.02 -6.40
C LEU A 4 -8.82 9.45 -6.00
N ALA A 5 -9.40 10.49 -6.60
CA ALA A 5 -9.19 11.87 -6.15
C ALA A 5 -9.90 12.14 -4.81
N TYR A 6 -11.19 11.79 -4.69
CA TYR A 6 -11.95 11.87 -3.44
C TYR A 6 -11.30 11.06 -2.32
N HIS A 7 -10.91 9.81 -2.58
CA HIS A 7 -10.36 8.92 -1.56
C HIS A 7 -8.86 9.06 -1.32
N GLY A 8 -8.09 9.45 -2.34
CA GLY A 8 -6.63 9.62 -2.29
C GLY A 8 -6.20 10.87 -1.53
N ASN A 9 -7.13 11.78 -1.24
CA ASN A 9 -6.92 12.92 -0.35
C ASN A 9 -7.84 12.82 0.88
N PRO A 10 -7.42 12.13 1.96
CA PRO A 10 -8.22 11.97 3.18
C PRO A 10 -8.64 13.30 3.83
N GLN A 11 -7.82 14.34 3.66
CA GLN A 11 -8.12 15.68 4.18
C GLN A 11 -9.28 16.31 3.41
N LEU A 12 -9.26 16.24 2.09
CA LEU A 12 -10.37 16.70 1.24
C LEU A 12 -11.67 15.94 1.55
N ARG A 13 -11.61 14.60 1.60
CA ARG A 13 -12.78 13.79 1.98
C ARG A 13 -13.34 14.21 3.34
N GLN A 14 -12.48 14.33 4.35
CA GLN A 14 -12.93 14.74 5.68
C GLN A 14 -13.51 16.16 5.67
N GLN A 15 -12.91 17.11 4.95
CA GLN A 15 -13.43 18.47 4.79
C GLN A 15 -14.84 18.50 4.18
N VAL A 16 -15.11 17.67 3.17
CA VAL A 16 -16.43 17.52 2.56
C VAL A 16 -17.45 17.03 3.59
N LEU A 17 -17.09 15.99 4.35
CA LEU A 17 -17.95 15.37 5.35
C LEU A 17 -18.23 16.32 6.52
N ASP A 18 -17.19 16.95 7.06
CA ASP A 18 -17.28 17.93 8.15
C ASP A 18 -18.16 19.11 7.73
N ARG A 19 -18.04 19.55 6.48
CA ARG A 19 -18.84 20.64 5.95
C ARG A 19 -20.30 20.29 5.81
N LEU A 20 -20.64 19.10 5.31
CA LEU A 20 -22.02 18.61 5.31
C LEU A 20 -22.57 18.52 6.73
N GLN A 21 -21.78 18.01 7.68
CA GLN A 21 -22.17 17.95 9.09
C GLN A 21 -22.41 19.33 9.70
N ALA A 22 -21.54 20.30 9.41
CA ALA A 22 -21.70 21.68 9.86
C ALA A 22 -22.94 22.34 9.26
N LEU A 23 -23.24 22.06 7.98
CA LEU A 23 -24.48 22.51 7.35
C LEU A 23 -25.69 21.91 8.06
N VAL A 24 -25.70 20.59 8.30
CA VAL A 24 -26.76 19.87 9.05
C VAL A 24 -26.99 20.49 10.43
N GLN A 25 -25.91 20.76 11.17
CA GLN A 25 -25.99 21.34 12.51
C GLN A 25 -26.50 22.79 12.51
N ALA A 26 -26.23 23.53 11.44
CA ALA A 26 -26.55 24.95 11.37
C ALA A 26 -27.89 25.27 10.70
N GLU A 27 -28.59 24.28 10.12
CA GLU A 27 -29.82 24.50 9.32
C GLU A 27 -29.62 25.49 8.15
N LYS A 28 -28.38 25.60 7.64
CA LYS A 28 -27.94 26.66 6.70
C LYS A 28 -28.03 26.29 5.20
N TRP A 29 -28.74 25.24 4.83
CA TRP A 29 -28.91 24.84 3.43
C TRP A 29 -30.26 25.33 2.88
N VAL A 30 -30.32 25.60 1.58
CA VAL A 30 -31.54 26.08 0.91
C VAL A 30 -32.04 25.01 -0.06
N HIS A 31 -33.35 24.79 -0.10
CA HIS A 31 -33.99 23.80 -0.96
C HIS A 31 -34.50 24.45 -2.24
N ARG A 32 -33.76 24.32 -3.35
CA ARG A 32 -34.30 24.70 -4.67
C ARG A 32 -33.97 23.65 -5.74
N PRO A 33 -34.87 23.45 -6.72
CA PRO A 33 -34.55 22.72 -7.94
C PRO A 33 -33.36 23.38 -8.63
N ILE A 34 -32.57 22.60 -9.37
CA ILE A 34 -31.42 23.07 -10.15
C ILE A 34 -31.91 23.96 -11.31
N HIS A 35 -32.24 25.20 -11.01
CA HIS A 35 -32.24 26.32 -11.94
C HIS A 35 -31.15 27.26 -11.46
N TRP A 36 -29.95 27.03 -11.99
CA TRP A 36 -28.75 27.75 -11.62
C TRP A 36 -28.84 29.20 -12.09
N ASN A 37 -29.08 30.13 -11.17
CA ASN A 37 -29.20 31.57 -11.45
C ASN A 37 -28.35 32.46 -10.53
N GLY A 38 -27.41 31.87 -9.80
CA GLY A 38 -26.39 32.64 -9.08
C GLY A 38 -26.71 33.06 -7.65
N GLU A 39 -27.44 32.25 -6.89
CA GLU A 39 -27.53 32.40 -5.43
C GLU A 39 -27.28 31.05 -4.72
N ALA A 40 -26.58 31.08 -3.59
CA ALA A 40 -26.26 29.92 -2.75
C ALA A 40 -27.52 29.10 -2.39
N GLY A 41 -27.70 27.95 -3.04
CA GLY A 41 -29.01 27.29 -3.11
C GLY A 41 -29.08 25.76 -3.21
N SER A 42 -27.96 25.03 -3.31
CA SER A 42 -27.94 23.55 -3.40
C SER A 42 -26.91 22.90 -2.46
N VAL A 43 -27.02 21.58 -2.21
CA VAL A 43 -26.08 20.86 -1.34
C VAL A 43 -24.70 20.85 -1.95
N VAL A 44 -24.62 20.62 -3.27
CA VAL A 44 -23.36 20.59 -4.02
C VAL A 44 -22.72 21.98 -4.08
N GLY A 45 -23.49 23.04 -4.37
CA GLY A 45 -22.94 24.41 -4.32
C GLY A 45 -22.46 24.79 -2.91
N SER A 46 -23.21 24.34 -1.90
CA SER A 46 -22.83 24.49 -0.49
C SER A 46 -21.62 23.65 -0.09
N LEU A 47 -21.20 22.67 -0.88
CA LEU A 47 -19.94 21.92 -0.72
C LEU A 47 -18.77 22.58 -1.44
N LEU A 48 -19.01 23.22 -2.59
CA LEU A 48 -17.96 23.82 -3.41
C LEU A 48 -17.65 25.28 -3.06
N GLN A 49 -18.52 25.99 -2.32
CA GLN A 49 -18.52 27.48 -2.25
C GLN A 49 -18.55 28.11 -3.64
N SER A 50 -19.09 27.36 -4.59
CA SER A 50 -19.07 27.71 -5.99
C SER A 50 -20.43 27.41 -6.56
N GLU A 51 -20.81 28.24 -7.49
CA GLU A 51 -21.91 28.01 -8.38
C GLU A 51 -21.36 27.42 -9.66
N ASP A 52 -20.36 26.53 -9.59
CA ASP A 52 -19.81 25.79 -10.72
C ASP A 52 -19.86 24.27 -10.50
N LEU A 53 -20.62 23.55 -11.32
CA LEU A 53 -20.77 22.09 -11.25
C LEU A 53 -19.58 21.40 -11.93
N ASP A 54 -18.86 22.10 -12.81
CA ASP A 54 -17.61 21.60 -13.36
C ASP A 54 -16.53 21.47 -12.27
N ALA A 55 -16.61 22.27 -11.20
CA ALA A 55 -15.76 22.12 -10.01
C ALA A 55 -16.03 20.83 -9.22
N TRP A 56 -17.22 20.23 -9.30
CA TRP A 56 -17.51 18.96 -8.60
C TRP A 56 -16.60 17.81 -9.07
N GLU A 57 -16.44 17.67 -10.38
CA GLU A 57 -15.57 16.64 -10.97
C GLU A 57 -14.09 16.98 -10.75
N ALA A 58 -13.72 18.25 -10.83
CA ALA A 58 -12.33 18.69 -10.66
C ALA A 58 -11.87 18.56 -9.20
N ASP A 59 -12.71 18.97 -8.25
CA ASP A 59 -12.35 19.03 -6.83
C ASP A 59 -12.51 17.66 -6.16
N PHE A 60 -13.52 16.86 -6.54
CA PHE A 60 -13.79 15.57 -5.89
C PHE A 60 -13.52 14.35 -6.77
N GLY A 61 -13.32 14.48 -8.09
CA GLY A 61 -13.18 13.31 -8.97
C GLY A 61 -14.44 12.44 -9.10
N LEU A 62 -15.59 12.92 -8.61
CA LEU A 62 -16.88 12.25 -8.66
C LEU A 62 -17.67 12.71 -9.89
N PRO A 63 -18.45 11.84 -10.56
CA PRO A 63 -19.16 12.22 -11.77
C PRO A 63 -20.30 13.21 -11.48
N LYS A 64 -20.57 14.12 -12.42
CA LYS A 64 -21.64 15.14 -12.31
C LYS A 64 -23.03 14.57 -12.08
N TRP A 65 -23.34 13.40 -12.65
CA TRP A 65 -24.66 12.78 -12.44
C TRP A 65 -24.92 12.47 -10.97
N LEU A 66 -23.88 12.13 -10.19
CA LEU A 66 -24.02 11.88 -8.75
C LEU A 66 -24.39 13.17 -8.01
N ALA A 67 -23.76 14.30 -8.36
CA ALA A 67 -24.10 15.60 -7.81
C ALA A 67 -25.59 15.95 -8.05
N LEU A 68 -26.09 15.70 -9.26
CA LEU A 68 -27.50 15.98 -9.59
C LEU A 68 -28.47 15.03 -8.90
N VAL A 69 -28.08 13.78 -8.62
CA VAL A 69 -28.89 12.85 -7.83
C VAL A 69 -28.91 13.29 -6.35
N ILE A 70 -27.77 13.70 -5.80
CA ILE A 70 -27.65 14.25 -4.44
C ILE A 70 -28.56 15.47 -4.25
N ASP A 71 -28.49 16.43 -5.18
CA ASP A 71 -29.33 17.62 -5.12
C ASP A 71 -30.82 17.29 -5.35
N ALA A 72 -31.16 16.41 -6.31
CA ALA A 72 -32.55 16.03 -6.57
C ALA A 72 -33.20 15.28 -5.39
N MET A 73 -32.45 14.39 -4.75
CA MET A 73 -32.90 13.70 -3.55
C MET A 73 -33.06 14.68 -2.39
N THR A 74 -32.13 15.60 -2.20
CA THR A 74 -32.22 16.58 -1.11
C THR A 74 -33.37 17.58 -1.29
N ALA A 75 -33.62 18.03 -2.52
CA ALA A 75 -34.74 18.92 -2.81
C ALA A 75 -36.11 18.27 -2.52
N SER A 76 -36.19 16.94 -2.63
CA SER A 76 -37.41 16.16 -2.51
C SER A 76 -37.79 15.83 -1.05
N ASN A 77 -36.82 15.80 -0.15
CA ASN A 77 -37.04 15.60 1.29
C ASN A 77 -36.03 16.41 2.12
N PRO A 78 -36.33 17.69 2.39
CA PRO A 78 -35.50 18.58 3.17
C PRO A 78 -34.90 18.03 4.46
N ALA A 79 -35.71 17.32 5.26
CA ALA A 79 -35.32 16.84 6.57
C ALA A 79 -34.47 15.55 6.53
N GLY A 80 -34.61 14.74 5.47
CA GLY A 80 -33.91 13.45 5.34
C GLY A 80 -32.81 13.41 4.27
N GLY A 81 -32.80 14.38 3.35
CA GLY A 81 -31.94 14.39 2.17
C GLY A 81 -30.47 14.60 2.45
N VAL A 82 -30.12 15.58 3.31
CA VAL A 82 -28.72 15.86 3.66
C VAL A 82 -28.07 14.72 4.46
N PRO A 83 -28.74 14.13 5.50
CA PRO A 83 -28.23 12.92 6.14
C PRO A 83 -28.00 11.76 5.17
N TRP A 84 -28.85 11.62 4.15
CA TRP A 84 -28.65 10.61 3.11
C TRP A 84 -27.44 10.91 2.22
N SER A 85 -27.26 12.16 1.78
CA SER A 85 -26.08 12.57 0.99
C SER A 85 -24.78 12.29 1.74
N LEU A 86 -24.77 12.55 3.05
CA LEU A 86 -23.64 12.24 3.92
C LEU A 86 -23.38 10.72 3.94
N ARG A 87 -24.40 9.90 4.14
CA ARG A 87 -24.24 8.43 4.14
C ARG A 87 -23.72 7.89 2.80
N VAL A 88 -24.27 8.36 1.68
CA VAL A 88 -23.81 7.96 0.35
C VAL A 88 -22.36 8.34 0.12
N LEU A 89 -21.98 9.61 0.34
CA LEU A 89 -20.59 10.06 0.15
C LEU A 89 -19.62 9.38 1.13
N GLN A 90 -20.07 8.99 2.32
CA GLN A 90 -19.28 8.20 3.26
C GLN A 90 -19.12 6.75 2.80
N GLY A 91 -20.19 6.15 2.30
CA GLY A 91 -20.29 4.72 1.98
C GLY A 91 -19.83 4.32 0.58
N ILE A 92 -19.58 5.26 -0.34
CA ILE A 92 -18.91 4.92 -1.60
C ILE A 92 -17.46 4.53 -1.26
N GLU A 93 -17.07 3.31 -1.61
CA GLU A 93 -15.73 2.77 -1.34
C GLU A 93 -14.68 3.17 -2.41
N PRO A 94 -13.38 3.24 -2.04
CA PRO A 94 -12.30 3.44 -3.01
C PRO A 94 -12.29 2.35 -4.09
N GLY A 95 -12.34 2.77 -5.36
CA GLY A 95 -12.37 1.88 -6.51
C GLY A 95 -13.76 1.47 -6.99
N THR A 96 -14.84 2.02 -6.42
CA THR A 96 -16.19 1.87 -6.96
C THR A 96 -16.23 2.39 -8.42
N PRO A 97 -16.61 1.55 -9.41
CA PRO A 97 -16.65 1.95 -10.81
C PRO A 97 -17.87 2.83 -11.08
N MET A 98 -17.71 4.14 -10.84
CA MET A 98 -18.81 5.11 -10.91
C MET A 98 -19.40 5.30 -12.31
N ASP A 99 -18.67 4.89 -13.34
CA ASP A 99 -19.12 4.83 -14.73
C ASP A 99 -20.20 3.76 -14.95
N THR A 100 -20.04 2.59 -14.34
CA THR A 100 -21.00 1.47 -14.41
C THR A 100 -22.07 1.55 -13.32
N ALA A 101 -21.76 2.17 -12.17
CA ALA A 101 -22.72 2.40 -11.08
C ALA A 101 -23.95 3.20 -11.54
N GLY A 102 -23.77 4.19 -12.42
CA GLY A 102 -24.88 4.94 -13.02
C GLY A 102 -25.83 4.05 -13.83
N SER A 103 -25.29 3.12 -14.62
CA SER A 103 -26.10 2.15 -15.39
C SER A 103 -26.82 1.15 -14.49
N ARG A 104 -26.22 0.74 -13.36
CA ARG A 104 -26.90 -0.07 -12.34
C ARG A 104 -28.08 0.68 -11.72
N CYS A 105 -27.91 1.95 -11.38
CA CYS A 105 -28.99 2.79 -10.85
C CYS A 105 -30.16 2.92 -11.84
N VAL A 106 -29.85 3.15 -13.12
CA VAL A 106 -30.88 3.25 -14.17
C VAL A 106 -31.64 1.93 -14.33
N LEU A 107 -30.93 0.80 -14.39
CA LEU A 107 -31.56 -0.52 -14.51
C LEU A 107 -32.44 -0.86 -13.30
N GLU A 108 -32.01 -0.52 -12.09
CA GLU A 108 -32.82 -0.71 -10.89
C GLU A 108 -34.13 0.09 -10.93
N LEU A 109 -34.11 1.32 -11.44
CA LEU A 109 -35.31 2.15 -11.62
C LEU A 109 -36.24 1.59 -12.70
N LEU A 110 -35.68 1.09 -13.81
CA LEU A 110 -36.45 0.59 -14.93
C LEU A 110 -37.04 -0.82 -14.70
N GLN A 111 -36.26 -1.71 -14.09
CA GLN A 111 -36.50 -3.16 -14.07
C GLN A 111 -36.31 -3.82 -12.70
N GLY A 112 -35.77 -3.12 -11.70
CA GLY A 112 -35.42 -3.72 -10.41
C GLY A 112 -36.61 -4.38 -9.72
N GLU A 113 -36.37 -5.50 -9.02
CA GLU A 113 -37.42 -6.26 -8.32
C GLU A 113 -38.17 -5.42 -7.28
N ARG A 114 -37.49 -4.43 -6.69
CA ARG A 114 -38.08 -3.55 -5.68
C ARG A 114 -39.03 -2.50 -6.29
N HIS A 115 -38.83 -2.12 -7.56
CA HIS A 115 -39.36 -0.87 -8.12
C HIS A 115 -39.88 -0.93 -9.57
N GLY A 116 -39.79 -2.06 -10.27
CA GLY A 116 -39.99 -2.27 -11.72
C GLY A 116 -41.41 -2.11 -12.29
N LEU A 117 -42.18 -1.12 -11.82
CA LEU A 117 -43.47 -0.76 -12.42
C LEU A 117 -43.32 -0.33 -13.88
N VAL A 118 -42.17 0.26 -14.24
CA VAL A 118 -41.88 0.68 -15.62
C VAL A 118 -41.92 -0.52 -16.56
N GLN A 119 -41.33 -1.65 -16.17
CA GLN A 119 -41.36 -2.88 -16.94
C GLN A 119 -42.73 -3.60 -16.90
N GLN A 120 -43.36 -3.65 -15.73
CA GLN A 120 -44.61 -4.41 -15.55
C GLN A 120 -45.81 -3.80 -16.27
N SER A 121 -45.82 -2.48 -16.45
CA SER A 121 -46.97 -1.74 -16.95
C SER A 121 -46.77 -1.13 -18.35
N ALA A 122 -45.65 -1.44 -19.03
CA ALA A 122 -45.35 -0.90 -20.35
C ALA A 122 -46.29 -1.44 -21.44
N PRO A 123 -47.04 -0.58 -22.16
CA PRO A 123 -47.69 -0.92 -23.42
C PRO A 123 -46.67 -1.49 -24.43
N ALA A 124 -47.14 -2.29 -25.41
CA ALA A 124 -46.26 -3.05 -26.31
C ALA A 124 -45.21 -2.16 -27.02
N GLU A 125 -45.65 -1.00 -27.51
CA GLU A 125 -44.84 0.03 -28.15
C GLU A 125 -43.76 0.64 -27.23
N LEU A 126 -44.02 0.77 -25.92
CA LEU A 126 -43.04 1.24 -24.94
C LEU A 126 -42.16 0.11 -24.40
N ALA A 127 -42.65 -1.13 -24.39
CA ALA A 127 -41.90 -2.31 -23.95
C ALA A 127 -40.70 -2.59 -24.87
N GLU A 128 -40.84 -2.38 -26.18
CA GLU A 128 -39.73 -2.52 -27.14
C GLU A 128 -38.64 -1.46 -26.93
N ALA A 129 -39.05 -0.20 -26.71
CA ALA A 129 -38.13 0.89 -26.39
C ALA A 129 -37.40 0.62 -25.06
N LEU A 130 -38.13 0.17 -24.03
CA LEU A 130 -37.57 -0.21 -22.74
C LEU A 130 -36.57 -1.36 -22.85
N ALA A 131 -36.88 -2.41 -23.61
CA ALA A 131 -35.99 -3.54 -23.84
C ALA A 131 -34.70 -3.10 -24.53
N THR A 132 -34.82 -2.22 -25.53
CA THR A 132 -33.66 -1.65 -26.24
C THR A 132 -32.76 -0.86 -25.30
N VAL A 133 -33.31 0.08 -24.52
CA VAL A 133 -32.55 0.90 -23.56
C VAL A 133 -31.89 0.02 -22.49
N THR A 134 -32.61 -0.98 -21.98
CA THR A 134 -32.09 -1.95 -21.02
C THR A 134 -30.87 -2.68 -21.58
N ALA A 135 -30.96 -3.19 -22.82
CA ALA A 135 -29.86 -3.92 -23.44
C ALA A 135 -28.59 -3.05 -23.57
N LEU A 136 -28.74 -1.75 -23.83
CA LEU A 136 -27.59 -0.82 -23.88
C LEU A 136 -26.92 -0.67 -22.51
N HIS A 137 -27.69 -0.54 -21.43
CA HIS A 137 -27.12 -0.49 -20.07
C HIS A 137 -26.48 -1.83 -19.66
N GLN A 138 -27.09 -2.97 -20.00
CA GLN A 138 -26.51 -4.29 -19.72
C GLN A 138 -25.20 -4.52 -20.49
N ALA A 139 -25.15 -4.12 -21.77
CA ALA A 139 -23.92 -4.13 -22.56
C ALA A 139 -22.81 -3.30 -21.90
N ARG A 140 -23.15 -2.11 -21.38
CA ARG A 140 -22.22 -1.25 -20.64
C ARG A 140 -21.71 -1.93 -19.36
N LEU A 141 -22.58 -2.60 -18.60
CA LEU A 141 -22.18 -3.36 -17.41
C LEU A 141 -21.28 -4.56 -17.74
N ALA A 142 -21.41 -5.12 -18.93
CA ALA A 142 -20.53 -6.17 -19.45
C ALA A 142 -19.19 -5.65 -20.01
N GLY A 143 -18.91 -4.34 -19.88
CA GLY A 143 -17.68 -3.71 -20.36
C GLY A 143 -17.64 -3.47 -21.87
N GLN A 144 -18.77 -3.56 -22.57
CA GLN A 144 -18.84 -3.28 -24.02
C GLN A 144 -18.89 -1.77 -24.28
N ASP A 145 -18.21 -1.32 -25.34
CA ASP A 145 -18.29 0.06 -25.81
C ASP A 145 -19.55 0.25 -26.68
N VAL A 146 -20.51 1.02 -26.18
CA VAL A 146 -21.80 1.26 -26.84
C VAL A 146 -21.75 2.60 -27.56
N ALA A 147 -21.89 2.58 -28.88
CA ALA A 147 -21.71 3.77 -29.69
C ALA A 147 -22.78 4.85 -29.36
N PRO A 148 -22.42 6.15 -29.32
CA PRO A 148 -23.38 7.24 -29.09
C PRO A 148 -24.56 7.26 -30.08
N THR A 149 -24.39 6.69 -31.27
CA THR A 149 -25.46 6.53 -32.27
C THR A 149 -26.56 5.58 -31.79
N GLN A 150 -26.22 4.51 -31.09
CA GLN A 150 -27.17 3.52 -30.58
C GLN A 150 -28.07 4.13 -29.50
N TRP A 151 -27.49 4.90 -28.57
CA TRP A 151 -28.24 5.67 -27.57
C TRP A 151 -29.21 6.66 -28.21
N ARG A 152 -28.74 7.44 -29.21
CA ARG A 152 -29.61 8.38 -29.94
C ARG A 152 -30.76 7.69 -30.67
N GLN A 153 -30.52 6.52 -31.24
CA GLN A 153 -31.55 5.73 -31.92
C GLN A 153 -32.59 5.21 -30.92
N ALA A 154 -32.14 4.61 -29.81
CA ALA A 154 -33.02 4.14 -28.75
C ALA A 154 -33.89 5.28 -28.19
N ARG A 155 -33.30 6.46 -27.97
CA ARG A 155 -34.05 7.64 -27.51
C ARG A 155 -35.10 8.11 -28.52
N ARG A 156 -34.78 8.15 -29.81
CA ARG A 156 -35.76 8.53 -30.85
C ARG A 156 -36.93 7.55 -30.90
N ALA A 157 -36.66 6.26 -30.75
CA ALA A 157 -37.71 5.24 -30.66
C ALA A 157 -38.58 5.44 -29.42
N ALA A 158 -37.98 5.71 -28.26
CA ALA A 158 -38.71 6.03 -27.03
C ALA A 158 -39.61 7.26 -27.19
N VAL A 159 -39.10 8.37 -27.74
CA VAL A 159 -39.90 9.59 -28.02
C VAL A 159 -41.09 9.30 -28.94
N ALA A 160 -40.86 8.52 -30.00
CA ALA A 160 -41.92 8.17 -30.94
C ALA A 160 -43.04 7.36 -30.25
N ALA A 161 -42.67 6.42 -29.36
CA ALA A 161 -43.62 5.65 -28.57
C ALA A 161 -44.34 6.52 -27.52
N THR A 162 -43.65 7.41 -26.82
CA THR A 162 -44.25 8.32 -25.84
C THR A 162 -45.35 9.20 -26.46
N ASN A 163 -45.13 9.70 -27.67
CA ASN A 163 -46.07 10.59 -28.38
C ASN A 163 -47.40 9.90 -28.74
N LEU A 164 -47.53 8.59 -28.62
CA LEU A 164 -48.78 7.85 -28.81
C LEU A 164 -49.73 7.96 -27.61
N HIS A 165 -49.25 8.46 -26.47
CA HIS A 165 -50.01 8.54 -25.23
C HIS A 165 -50.41 9.98 -24.89
N ALA A 166 -51.60 10.15 -24.32
CA ALA A 166 -52.08 11.47 -23.90
C ALA A 166 -51.22 12.03 -22.76
N ALA A 167 -50.93 13.34 -22.81
CA ALA A 167 -50.20 14.04 -21.76
C ALA A 167 -50.86 13.81 -20.38
N GLY A 168 -50.05 13.51 -19.37
CA GLY A 168 -50.52 13.21 -18.01
C GLY A 168 -50.99 11.77 -17.78
N SER A 169 -51.05 10.92 -18.82
CA SER A 169 -51.34 9.49 -18.66
C SER A 169 -50.14 8.70 -18.11
N LEU A 170 -50.40 7.51 -17.55
CA LEU A 170 -49.34 6.58 -17.16
C LEU A 170 -48.43 6.22 -18.34
N GLY A 171 -48.98 6.01 -19.54
CA GLY A 171 -48.19 5.74 -20.75
C GLY A 171 -47.22 6.87 -21.11
N ALA A 172 -47.65 8.13 -21.01
CA ALA A 172 -46.77 9.28 -21.26
C ALA A 172 -45.67 9.42 -20.18
N ALA A 173 -45.99 9.11 -18.92
CA ALA A 173 -44.99 9.09 -17.84
C ALA A 173 -43.96 7.97 -18.04
N LEU A 174 -44.40 6.78 -18.46
CA LEU A 174 -43.54 5.63 -18.78
C LEU A 174 -42.58 5.97 -19.92
N GLY A 175 -43.11 6.53 -21.00
CA GLY A 175 -42.31 6.98 -22.14
C GLY A 175 -41.26 8.02 -21.76
N THR A 176 -41.64 9.04 -20.99
CA THR A 176 -40.70 10.07 -20.49
C THR A 176 -39.58 9.46 -19.64
N CYS A 177 -39.88 8.45 -18.82
CA CYS A 177 -38.89 7.73 -18.02
C CYS A 177 -37.90 6.96 -18.91
N ILE A 178 -38.39 6.27 -19.95
CA ILE A 178 -37.56 5.50 -20.89
C ILE A 178 -36.68 6.43 -21.73
N GLU A 179 -37.22 7.58 -22.16
CA GLU A 179 -36.46 8.60 -22.88
C GLU A 179 -35.30 9.17 -22.07
N ALA A 180 -35.52 9.39 -20.77
CA ALA A 180 -34.50 9.88 -19.85
C ALA A 180 -33.39 8.83 -19.63
N ALA A 181 -33.76 7.55 -19.58
CA ALA A 181 -32.83 6.44 -19.46
C ALA A 181 -32.05 6.15 -20.74
N ALA A 182 -32.48 6.64 -21.91
CA ALA A 182 -31.81 6.40 -23.19
C ALA A 182 -30.54 7.26 -23.39
N TRP A 183 -29.69 7.35 -22.35
CA TRP A 183 -28.44 8.09 -22.32
C TRP A 183 -27.36 7.32 -21.56
N ASP A 184 -26.13 7.36 -22.08
CA ASP A 184 -24.96 6.83 -21.37
C ASP A 184 -24.65 7.68 -20.12
N PRO A 185 -24.70 7.12 -18.89
CA PRO A 185 -24.38 7.85 -17.66
C PRO A 185 -22.92 8.31 -17.58
N ALA A 186 -22.00 7.71 -18.35
CA ALA A 186 -20.62 8.16 -18.42
C ALA A 186 -20.45 9.46 -19.23
N GLN A 187 -21.41 9.79 -20.09
CA GLN A 187 -21.38 10.99 -20.96
C GLN A 187 -22.48 11.99 -20.62
N SER A 188 -23.58 11.54 -20.01
CA SER A 188 -24.73 12.36 -19.66
C SER A 188 -24.69 12.79 -18.21
N ARG A 189 -24.77 14.11 -18.00
CA ARG A 189 -24.82 14.72 -16.65
C ARG A 189 -26.13 14.40 -15.93
N THR A 190 -27.23 14.15 -16.64
CA THR A 190 -28.57 14.08 -16.04
C THR A 190 -29.23 12.71 -16.13
N ALA A 191 -28.67 11.74 -16.88
CA ALA A 191 -29.33 10.46 -17.18
C ALA A 191 -29.96 9.79 -15.95
N VAL A 192 -29.20 9.65 -14.86
CA VAL A 192 -29.69 8.99 -13.63
C VAL A 192 -30.76 9.84 -12.93
N SER A 193 -30.53 11.15 -12.78
CA SER A 193 -31.46 12.07 -12.09
C SER A 193 -32.78 12.26 -12.86
N ASP A 194 -32.73 12.34 -14.19
CA ASP A 194 -33.90 12.45 -15.05
C ASP A 194 -34.69 11.14 -15.08
N THR A 195 -33.99 10.00 -15.12
CA THR A 195 -34.65 8.68 -15.04
C THR A 195 -35.37 8.51 -13.70
N LEU A 196 -34.74 8.91 -12.59
CA LEU A 196 -35.35 8.91 -11.27
C LEU A 196 -36.63 9.77 -11.25
N ARG A 197 -36.57 10.99 -11.80
CA ARG A 197 -37.73 11.88 -11.89
C ARG A 197 -38.86 11.28 -12.74
N GLY A 198 -38.52 10.71 -13.89
CA GLY A 198 -39.47 10.00 -14.74
C GLY A 198 -40.12 8.83 -14.01
N TRP A 199 -39.31 8.00 -13.33
CA TRP A 199 -39.78 6.85 -12.55
C TRP A 199 -40.73 7.27 -11.41
N MET A 200 -40.42 8.34 -10.67
CA MET A 200 -41.32 8.88 -9.65
C MET A 200 -42.66 9.31 -10.29
N GLY A 201 -42.60 9.99 -11.44
CA GLY A 201 -43.78 10.36 -12.21
C GLY A 201 -44.65 9.17 -12.57
N VAL A 202 -44.04 8.06 -13.05
CA VAL A 202 -44.73 6.81 -13.35
C VAL A 202 -45.46 6.27 -12.12
N LYS A 203 -44.77 6.19 -10.98
CA LYS A 203 -45.36 5.67 -9.73
C LYS A 203 -46.54 6.51 -9.25
N ILE A 204 -46.41 7.83 -9.33
CA ILE A 204 -47.47 8.76 -8.92
C ILE A 204 -48.67 8.65 -9.86
N CYS A 205 -48.45 8.64 -11.18
CA CYS A 205 -49.53 8.46 -12.15
C CYS A 205 -50.29 7.15 -11.92
N ALA A 206 -49.58 6.04 -11.72
CA ALA A 206 -50.21 4.75 -11.44
C ALA A 206 -51.00 4.74 -10.12
N ALA A 207 -50.47 5.38 -9.07
CA ALA A 207 -51.20 5.51 -7.80
C ALA A 207 -52.45 6.40 -7.94
N MET A 208 -52.39 7.44 -8.77
CA MET A 208 -53.52 8.33 -9.05
C MET A 208 -54.61 7.68 -9.90
N GLU A 209 -54.28 6.75 -10.80
CA GLU A 209 -55.29 5.97 -11.55
C GLU A 209 -56.22 5.15 -10.63
N ALA A 210 -55.73 4.75 -9.45
CA ALA A 210 -56.51 4.01 -8.45
C ALA A 210 -57.23 4.92 -7.44
N TYR A 211 -57.01 6.24 -7.47
CA TYR A 211 -57.60 7.19 -6.52
C TYR A 211 -58.95 7.74 -7.04
N PRO A 212 -59.97 7.96 -6.19
CA PRO A 212 -61.27 8.49 -6.60
C PRO A 212 -61.23 10.01 -6.89
N TRP A 213 -60.35 10.44 -7.78
CA TRP A 213 -60.22 11.79 -8.33
C TRP A 213 -59.77 11.68 -9.79
N GLY A 214 -60.70 11.86 -10.72
CA GLY A 214 -60.47 11.67 -12.14
C GLY A 214 -60.37 12.97 -12.93
N LYS A 215 -60.31 12.82 -14.25
CA LYS A 215 -60.21 13.94 -15.20
C LYS A 215 -61.38 14.92 -15.11
N ALA A 216 -62.58 14.45 -14.82
CA ALA A 216 -63.77 15.30 -14.66
C ALA A 216 -63.64 16.21 -13.44
N GLU A 217 -63.14 15.70 -12.32
CA GLU A 217 -62.86 16.50 -11.13
C GLU A 217 -61.74 17.52 -11.36
N ASP A 218 -60.70 17.15 -12.11
CA ASP A 218 -59.61 18.05 -12.49
C ASP A 218 -60.10 19.20 -13.38
N GLU A 219 -60.92 18.92 -14.38
CA GLU A 219 -61.53 19.94 -15.25
C GLU A 219 -62.46 20.86 -14.46
N GLN A 220 -63.28 20.28 -13.58
CA GLN A 220 -64.17 21.06 -12.70
C GLN A 220 -63.38 21.93 -11.73
N MET A 221 -62.26 21.42 -11.19
CA MET A 221 -61.39 22.18 -10.30
C MET A 221 -60.69 23.32 -11.02
N HIS A 222 -60.16 23.08 -12.22
CA HIS A 222 -59.55 24.13 -13.05
C HIS A 222 -60.57 25.20 -13.43
N ALA A 223 -61.80 24.82 -13.80
CA ALA A 223 -62.87 25.77 -14.08
C ALA A 223 -63.20 26.64 -12.85
N MET A 224 -63.26 26.03 -11.66
CA MET A 224 -63.56 26.75 -10.42
C MET A 224 -62.43 27.70 -10.00
N LEU A 225 -61.17 27.24 -10.06
CA LEU A 225 -60.00 28.09 -9.81
C LEU A 225 -59.90 29.23 -10.84
N GLY A 226 -60.21 28.95 -12.10
CA GLY A 226 -60.27 29.96 -13.17
C GLY A 226 -61.34 31.01 -12.94
N ALA A 227 -62.53 30.60 -12.47
CA ALA A 227 -63.61 31.51 -12.11
C ALA A 227 -63.23 32.39 -10.90
N LEU A 228 -62.66 31.80 -9.84
CA LEU A 228 -62.18 32.53 -8.66
C LEU A 228 -61.05 33.52 -9.04
N HIS A 229 -60.15 33.11 -9.94
CA HIS A 229 -59.10 34.00 -10.46
C HIS A 229 -59.70 35.17 -11.23
N ALA A 230 -60.66 34.92 -12.12
CA ALA A 230 -61.32 35.95 -12.91
C ALA A 230 -62.11 36.92 -12.02
N GLU A 231 -62.80 36.43 -10.99
CA GLU A 231 -63.51 37.24 -10.00
C GLU A 231 -62.53 38.12 -9.21
N ALA A 232 -61.47 37.52 -8.65
CA ALA A 232 -60.44 38.25 -7.92
C ALA A 232 -59.73 39.31 -8.76
N LYS A 233 -59.55 39.02 -10.05
CA LYS A 233 -58.95 39.96 -11.01
C LYS A 233 -59.92 41.10 -11.36
N ALA A 234 -61.22 40.84 -11.44
CA ALA A 234 -62.24 41.85 -11.73
C ALA A 234 -62.55 42.77 -10.54
N ALA A 235 -62.41 42.28 -9.30
CA ALA A 235 -62.63 43.04 -8.07
C ALA A 235 -61.43 43.92 -7.66
N ARG A 236 -60.32 43.88 -8.41
CA ARG A 236 -59.08 44.59 -8.05
C ARG A 236 -58.98 46.00 -8.67
N PRO A 237 -58.54 47.01 -7.90
CA PRO A 237 -58.16 48.31 -8.46
C PRO A 237 -56.93 48.20 -9.37
N PRO A 238 -56.80 49.03 -10.42
CA PRO A 238 -55.70 48.95 -11.39
C PRO A 238 -54.28 49.14 -10.82
N GLU A 239 -54.14 49.62 -9.58
CA GLU A 239 -52.85 49.99 -8.97
C GLU A 239 -52.23 48.91 -8.06
N GLU A 240 -52.91 47.78 -7.80
CA GLU A 240 -52.38 46.70 -6.95
C GLU A 240 -51.63 45.60 -7.76
N ALA A 241 -50.30 45.65 -7.73
CA ALA A 241 -49.43 44.61 -8.28
C ALA A 241 -49.04 43.59 -7.19
N GLY A 242 -49.87 42.55 -7.00
CA GLY A 242 -49.58 41.41 -6.12
C GLY A 242 -50.18 40.10 -6.63
N SER A 243 -49.69 38.93 -6.21
CA SER A 243 -50.25 37.63 -6.61
C SER A 243 -51.67 37.42 -6.09
N ILE A 244 -52.55 36.76 -6.86
CA ILE A 244 -53.90 36.35 -6.42
C ILE A 244 -53.80 34.93 -5.81
N ASN A 245 -54.14 34.77 -4.53
CA ASN A 245 -54.18 33.45 -3.90
C ASN A 245 -55.58 32.82 -4.05
N VAL A 246 -55.81 32.16 -5.19
CA VAL A 246 -57.08 31.50 -5.52
C VAL A 246 -57.43 30.34 -4.59
N PHE A 247 -56.45 29.74 -3.90
CA PHE A 247 -56.69 28.62 -2.99
C PHE A 247 -57.30 29.08 -1.66
N ALA A 248 -56.92 30.25 -1.15
CA ALA A 248 -57.59 30.85 0.01
C ALA A 248 -59.07 31.15 -0.28
N MET A 249 -59.36 31.64 -1.49
CA MET A 249 -60.73 31.87 -1.94
C MET A 249 -61.50 30.57 -2.17
N LEU A 250 -60.81 29.51 -2.62
CA LEU A 250 -61.39 28.17 -2.75
C LEU A 250 -61.79 27.60 -1.38
N GLU A 251 -60.94 27.77 -0.36
CA GLU A 251 -61.23 27.36 1.02
C GLU A 251 -62.44 28.08 1.60
N GLU A 252 -62.59 29.38 1.33
CA GLU A 252 -63.71 30.18 1.81
C GLU A 252 -65.03 29.82 1.10
N ARG A 253 -65.00 29.71 -0.24
CA ARG A 253 -66.23 29.66 -1.05
C ARG A 253 -66.64 28.26 -1.48
N HIS A 254 -65.69 27.34 -1.55
CA HIS A 254 -65.92 25.94 -1.91
C HIS A 254 -65.17 25.00 -0.95
N PRO A 255 -65.47 25.05 0.36
CA PRO A 255 -64.69 24.36 1.40
C PRO A 255 -64.62 22.83 1.22
N GLU A 256 -65.66 22.22 0.64
CA GLU A 256 -65.64 20.77 0.34
C GLU A 256 -64.65 20.43 -0.79
N TRP A 257 -64.56 21.27 -1.82
CA TRP A 257 -63.59 21.09 -2.90
C TRP A 257 -62.16 21.40 -2.44
N ALA A 258 -61.97 22.43 -1.61
CA ALA A 258 -60.68 22.69 -0.99
C ALA A 258 -60.20 21.51 -0.13
N ARG A 259 -61.11 20.91 0.65
CA ARG A 259 -60.82 19.71 1.44
C ARG A 259 -60.45 18.52 0.56
N ARG A 260 -61.23 18.22 -0.48
CA ARG A 260 -60.93 17.12 -1.40
C ARG A 260 -59.62 17.35 -2.17
N ALA A 261 -59.35 18.57 -2.64
CA ALA A 261 -58.07 18.92 -3.28
C ALA A 261 -56.89 18.76 -2.31
N SER A 262 -57.08 19.12 -1.03
CA SER A 262 -56.09 18.89 0.03
C SER A 262 -55.88 17.40 0.33
N GLU A 263 -56.94 16.58 0.29
CA GLU A 263 -56.84 15.11 0.42
C GLU A 263 -56.08 14.48 -0.74
N VAL A 264 -56.38 14.89 -1.98
CA VAL A 264 -55.66 14.45 -3.18
C VAL A 264 -54.18 14.86 -3.12
N ASN A 265 -53.89 16.11 -2.74
CA ASN A 265 -52.52 16.56 -2.58
C ASN A 265 -51.79 15.81 -1.46
N ARG A 266 -52.46 15.53 -0.33
CA ARG A 266 -51.88 14.70 0.74
C ARG A 266 -51.58 13.28 0.27
N PHE A 267 -52.49 12.65 -0.46
CA PHE A 267 -52.27 11.33 -1.05
C PHE A 267 -51.11 11.35 -2.06
N ARG A 268 -51.10 12.32 -2.98
CA ARG A 268 -50.02 12.47 -3.96
C ARG A 268 -48.66 12.68 -3.28
N ASN A 269 -48.62 13.51 -2.23
CA ASN A 269 -47.41 13.73 -1.44
C ASN A 269 -47.00 12.48 -0.65
N SER A 270 -47.93 11.69 -0.12
CA SER A 270 -47.58 10.44 0.58
C SER A 270 -46.99 9.41 -0.38
N GLN A 271 -47.56 9.28 -1.58
CA GLN A 271 -46.99 8.43 -2.63
C GLN A 271 -45.60 8.91 -3.04
N TYR A 272 -45.42 10.22 -3.19
CA TYR A 272 -44.13 10.81 -3.49
C TYR A 272 -43.08 10.43 -2.44
N VAL A 273 -43.39 10.64 -1.15
CA VAL A 273 -42.46 10.34 -0.03
C VAL A 273 -42.13 8.85 0.06
N GLU A 274 -43.12 7.97 -0.08
CA GLU A 274 -42.91 6.52 -0.01
C GLU A 274 -42.00 6.02 -1.15
N GLN A 275 -42.29 6.42 -2.38
CA GLN A 275 -41.50 6.00 -3.55
C GLN A 275 -40.11 6.62 -3.52
N TRP A 276 -40.00 7.84 -3.02
CA TRP A 276 -38.73 8.50 -2.81
C TRP A 276 -37.84 7.73 -1.83
N LEU A 277 -38.36 7.31 -0.66
CA LEU A 277 -37.59 6.54 0.32
C LEU A 277 -37.11 5.20 -0.26
N ARG A 278 -37.97 4.55 -1.04
CA ARG A 278 -37.68 3.31 -1.76
C ARG A 278 -36.50 3.46 -2.74
N ALA A 279 -36.54 4.44 -3.63
CA ALA A 279 -35.46 4.71 -4.57
C ALA A 279 -34.15 5.14 -3.88
N THR A 280 -34.27 5.90 -2.80
CA THR A 280 -33.15 6.36 -1.97
C THR A 280 -32.35 5.17 -1.41
N LEU A 281 -33.03 4.17 -0.85
CA LEU A 281 -32.39 2.95 -0.33
C LEU A 281 -31.76 2.12 -1.45
N ALA A 282 -32.42 1.97 -2.60
CA ALA A 282 -31.90 1.18 -3.71
C ALA A 282 -30.64 1.82 -4.34
N ILE A 283 -30.65 3.14 -4.53
CA ILE A 283 -29.48 3.88 -5.03
C ILE A 283 -28.34 3.86 -4.00
N GLU A 284 -28.65 4.03 -2.71
CA GLU A 284 -27.66 3.88 -1.63
C GLU A 284 -27.02 2.48 -1.65
N ASP A 285 -27.82 1.42 -1.73
CA ASP A 285 -27.34 0.04 -1.84
C ASP A 285 -26.42 -0.16 -3.05
N ILE A 286 -26.73 0.43 -4.21
CA ILE A 286 -25.90 0.29 -5.43
C ILE A 286 -24.59 1.05 -5.32
N LEU A 287 -24.64 2.30 -4.81
CA LEU A 287 -23.49 3.19 -4.69
C LEU A 287 -22.55 2.76 -3.57
N CYS A 288 -23.08 2.16 -2.51
CA CYS A 288 -22.34 1.70 -1.34
C CYS A 288 -22.15 0.17 -1.32
N ALA A 289 -22.59 -0.55 -2.36
CA ALA A 289 -22.38 -1.99 -2.47
C ALA A 289 -20.89 -2.29 -2.58
N PRO A 290 -20.37 -3.26 -1.80
CA PRO A 290 -19.05 -3.80 -2.08
C PRO A 290 -19.02 -4.36 -3.51
N ALA A 291 -17.89 -4.21 -4.20
CA ALA A 291 -17.70 -4.81 -5.51
C ALA A 291 -18.08 -6.30 -5.44
N ALA A 292 -18.87 -6.79 -6.41
CA ALA A 292 -19.27 -8.20 -6.44
C ALA A 292 -18.01 -9.08 -6.31
N PRO A 293 -18.02 -10.13 -5.48
CA PRO A 293 -16.87 -11.00 -5.30
C PRO A 293 -16.55 -11.60 -6.66
N ALA A 294 -15.45 -11.15 -7.23
CA ALA A 294 -14.99 -11.68 -8.49
C ALA A 294 -14.61 -13.15 -8.29
N THR A 295 -14.75 -13.95 -9.33
CA THR A 295 -14.32 -15.35 -9.32
C THR A 295 -12.87 -15.46 -8.82
N ALA A 296 -12.60 -16.53 -8.05
CA ALA A 296 -11.26 -16.83 -7.54
C ALA A 296 -10.25 -16.81 -8.68
N PRO A 297 -9.16 -16.02 -8.58
CA PRO A 297 -8.16 -15.96 -9.64
C PRO A 297 -7.51 -17.34 -9.82
N ALA A 298 -6.96 -17.58 -11.00
CA ALA A 298 -6.13 -18.76 -11.26
C ALA A 298 -5.03 -18.89 -10.20
N LEU A 299 -4.64 -20.13 -9.90
CA LEU A 299 -3.53 -20.39 -9.00
C LEU A 299 -2.25 -19.95 -9.74
N ILE A 300 -1.60 -18.91 -9.24
CA ILE A 300 -0.37 -18.39 -9.86
C ILE A 300 0.77 -19.34 -9.50
N ALA A 301 1.60 -19.75 -10.46
CA ALA A 301 2.71 -20.66 -10.18
C ALA A 301 3.68 -20.03 -9.16
N ARG A 302 4.15 -20.82 -8.19
CA ARG A 302 5.17 -20.40 -7.20
C ARG A 302 6.38 -19.75 -7.86
N ALA A 303 6.81 -20.30 -9.00
CA ALA A 303 7.95 -19.82 -9.76
C ALA A 303 7.79 -18.34 -10.17
N HIS A 304 6.56 -17.88 -10.42
CA HIS A 304 6.33 -16.47 -10.79
C HIS A 304 6.61 -15.52 -9.61
N PHE A 305 6.63 -15.99 -8.37
CA PHE A 305 6.99 -15.19 -7.19
C PHE A 305 8.44 -15.40 -6.76
N PHE A 306 8.95 -16.63 -6.86
CA PHE A 306 10.19 -17.05 -6.20
C PHE A 306 11.27 -17.62 -7.11
N ALA A 307 11.03 -17.87 -8.40
CA ALA A 307 12.15 -18.15 -9.31
C ALA A 307 13.05 -16.92 -9.44
N ASN A 308 14.23 -17.07 -10.02
CA ASN A 308 15.06 -15.94 -10.38
C ASN A 308 14.26 -15.00 -11.30
N PRO A 309 14.24 -13.69 -11.03
CA PRO A 309 13.54 -12.75 -11.89
C PRO A 309 14.22 -12.70 -13.26
N ALA A 310 13.44 -12.44 -14.31
CA ALA A 310 13.96 -12.30 -15.67
C ALA A 310 15.12 -11.29 -15.72
N ARG A 311 14.96 -10.16 -15.00
CA ARG A 311 16.00 -9.16 -14.74
C ARG A 311 15.80 -8.52 -13.37
N ALA A 312 16.88 -8.17 -12.68
CA ALA A 312 16.86 -7.45 -11.40
C ALA A 312 18.02 -6.45 -11.28
N ALA A 313 17.94 -5.58 -10.28
CA ALA A 313 18.99 -4.60 -9.93
C ALA A 313 19.53 -3.82 -11.15
N ILE A 314 18.65 -3.39 -12.07
CA ILE A 314 19.09 -2.63 -13.24
C ILE A 314 19.61 -1.25 -12.83
N SER A 315 20.70 -0.85 -13.45
CA SER A 315 21.37 0.41 -13.16
C SER A 315 22.00 0.99 -14.43
N ILE A 316 21.94 2.32 -14.55
CA ILE A 316 22.65 3.06 -15.59
C ILE A 316 24.01 3.51 -15.06
N SER A 317 25.03 3.39 -15.89
CA SER A 317 26.39 3.86 -15.60
C SER A 317 26.43 5.38 -15.38
N PRO A 318 27.39 5.89 -14.58
CA PRO A 318 27.46 7.31 -14.26
C PRO A 318 27.64 8.21 -15.50
N ASP A 319 28.31 7.72 -16.54
CA ASP A 319 28.48 8.42 -17.82
C ASP A 319 27.23 8.31 -18.73
N GLY A 320 26.29 7.42 -18.43
CA GLY A 320 25.07 7.19 -19.20
C GLY A 320 25.24 6.31 -20.45
N HIS A 321 26.42 5.72 -20.66
CA HIS A 321 26.72 4.95 -21.87
C HIS A 321 26.32 3.47 -21.79
N TRP A 322 26.22 2.93 -20.57
CA TRP A 322 25.93 1.53 -20.30
C TRP A 322 24.73 1.33 -19.38
N LEU A 323 23.97 0.27 -19.65
CA LEU A 323 23.02 -0.35 -18.73
C LEU A 323 23.60 -1.69 -18.25
N ALA A 324 23.45 -1.98 -16.96
CA ALA A 324 23.75 -3.29 -16.39
C ALA A 324 22.58 -3.78 -15.53
N TRP A 325 22.42 -5.09 -15.42
CA TRP A 325 21.41 -5.74 -14.59
C TRP A 325 21.86 -7.14 -14.20
N LEU A 326 21.19 -7.72 -13.21
CA LEU A 326 21.30 -9.14 -12.90
C LEU A 326 20.26 -9.91 -13.73
N ALA A 327 20.65 -11.01 -14.36
CA ALA A 327 19.72 -11.95 -14.99
C ALA A 327 20.20 -13.39 -14.79
N ASP A 328 19.26 -14.32 -14.81
CA ASP A 328 19.56 -15.75 -14.70
C ASP A 328 20.48 -16.22 -15.85
N SER A 329 21.47 -17.02 -15.50
CA SER A 329 22.27 -17.81 -16.43
C SER A 329 22.55 -19.14 -15.77
N ASP A 330 22.03 -20.23 -16.35
CA ASP A 330 22.15 -21.59 -15.81
C ASP A 330 21.65 -21.73 -14.36
N GLY A 331 20.55 -21.05 -14.00
CA GLY A 331 19.89 -21.20 -12.69
C GLY A 331 20.45 -20.32 -11.57
N VAL A 332 21.40 -19.43 -11.87
CA VAL A 332 21.93 -18.43 -10.94
C VAL A 332 22.06 -17.05 -11.58
N MET A 333 21.87 -16.00 -10.78
CA MET A 333 21.96 -14.61 -11.24
C MET A 333 23.39 -14.23 -11.60
N ASN A 334 23.58 -13.64 -12.78
CA ASN A 334 24.85 -13.08 -13.24
C ASN A 334 24.67 -11.64 -13.72
N ILE A 335 25.75 -10.88 -13.79
CA ILE A 335 25.73 -9.52 -14.33
C ILE A 335 25.69 -9.60 -15.85
N TRP A 336 24.77 -8.85 -16.44
CA TRP A 336 24.65 -8.58 -17.87
C TRP A 336 24.79 -7.09 -18.11
N ALA A 337 25.34 -6.70 -19.25
CA ALA A 337 25.43 -5.30 -19.64
C ALA A 337 25.24 -5.09 -21.14
N ALA A 338 24.75 -3.91 -21.50
CA ALA A 338 24.54 -3.46 -22.87
C ALA A 338 24.81 -1.95 -23.00
N PRO A 339 25.16 -1.44 -24.20
CA PRO A 339 25.08 -0.01 -24.48
C PRO A 339 23.68 0.51 -24.17
N ALA A 340 23.58 1.68 -23.53
CA ALA A 340 22.31 2.21 -23.03
C ALA A 340 21.30 2.52 -24.14
N ASP A 341 21.78 2.85 -25.34
CA ASP A 341 20.97 3.10 -26.53
C ASP A 341 20.60 1.81 -27.30
N ARG A 342 21.27 0.70 -27.01
CA ARG A 342 21.10 -0.60 -27.70
C ARG A 342 21.01 -1.75 -26.68
N PRO A 343 19.99 -1.74 -25.79
CA PRO A 343 19.84 -2.76 -24.74
C PRO A 343 19.64 -4.19 -25.26
N ALA A 344 19.26 -4.35 -26.53
CA ALA A 344 19.16 -5.65 -27.20
C ALA A 344 20.53 -6.31 -27.47
N GLU A 345 21.63 -5.54 -27.48
CA GLU A 345 23.00 -6.04 -27.64
C GLU A 345 23.63 -6.47 -26.31
N ALA A 346 22.80 -6.95 -25.38
CA ALA A 346 23.24 -7.38 -24.06
C ALA A 346 24.19 -8.57 -24.14
N ARG A 347 25.20 -8.56 -23.28
CA ARG A 347 26.10 -9.71 -23.07
C ARG A 347 26.28 -9.98 -21.59
N GLN A 348 26.50 -11.26 -21.30
CA GLN A 348 26.85 -11.73 -19.96
C GLN A 348 28.28 -11.28 -19.62
N ILE A 349 28.45 -10.72 -18.42
CA ILE A 349 29.72 -10.17 -17.92
C ILE A 349 30.37 -11.12 -16.92
N THR A 350 29.57 -11.78 -16.09
CA THR A 350 30.04 -12.76 -15.11
C THR A 350 29.47 -14.13 -15.40
N ALA A 351 30.17 -15.19 -14.96
CA ALA A 351 29.78 -16.57 -15.21
C ALA A 351 29.84 -17.42 -13.92
N ASP A 352 29.30 -16.90 -12.82
CA ASP A 352 29.06 -17.70 -11.61
C ASP A 352 28.09 -18.84 -11.94
N ARG A 353 28.29 -20.01 -11.35
CA ARG A 353 27.49 -21.22 -11.57
C ARG A 353 26.97 -21.85 -10.28
N HIS A 354 27.17 -21.19 -9.14
CA HIS A 354 26.93 -21.80 -7.83
C HIS A 354 25.92 -21.05 -7.00
N ARG A 355 26.24 -19.82 -6.60
CA ARG A 355 25.43 -19.04 -5.65
C ARG A 355 24.71 -17.86 -6.32
N GLY A 356 25.26 -17.37 -7.42
CA GLY A 356 24.80 -16.18 -8.11
C GLY A 356 25.27 -14.87 -7.46
N ILE A 357 25.32 -13.83 -8.27
CA ILE A 357 25.62 -12.47 -7.83
C ILE A 357 24.32 -11.82 -7.36
N GLN A 358 24.34 -11.29 -6.14
CA GLN A 358 23.15 -10.70 -5.52
C GLN A 358 23.05 -9.18 -5.72
N SER A 359 24.17 -8.50 -5.96
CA SER A 359 24.20 -7.05 -6.19
C SER A 359 25.48 -6.63 -6.92
N PHE A 360 25.43 -5.47 -7.55
CA PHE A 360 26.58 -4.80 -8.15
C PHE A 360 26.40 -3.28 -8.05
N SER A 361 27.48 -2.53 -8.27
CA SER A 361 27.47 -1.07 -8.35
C SER A 361 28.47 -0.57 -9.37
N TRP A 362 28.17 0.54 -10.03
CA TRP A 362 29.12 1.20 -10.92
C TRP A 362 30.24 1.88 -10.14
N THR A 363 31.43 1.91 -10.73
CA THR A 363 32.49 2.86 -10.35
C THR A 363 32.33 4.15 -11.17
N TYR A 364 33.15 5.17 -10.88
CA TYR A 364 33.26 6.35 -11.72
C TYR A 364 34.32 6.21 -12.84
N LEU A 365 34.94 5.04 -12.97
CA LEU A 365 35.70 4.66 -14.17
C LEU A 365 34.75 4.12 -15.23
N LEU A 366 35.01 4.51 -16.48
CA LEU A 366 34.15 4.17 -17.61
C LEU A 366 34.08 2.66 -17.78
N GLY A 367 32.86 2.12 -17.81
CA GLY A 367 32.64 0.69 -18.04
C GLY A 367 33.13 -0.24 -16.92
N GLN A 368 33.38 0.22 -15.70
CA GLN A 368 33.79 -0.65 -14.59
C GLN A 368 32.71 -0.81 -13.51
N LEU A 369 32.50 -2.06 -13.10
CA LEU A 369 31.49 -2.51 -12.13
C LEU A 369 32.16 -3.22 -10.95
N LEU A 370 31.66 -2.97 -9.74
CA LEU A 370 32.02 -3.70 -8.53
C LEU A 370 30.90 -4.67 -8.16
N PHE A 371 31.26 -5.85 -7.67
CA PHE A 371 30.33 -6.78 -7.06
C PHE A 371 31.03 -7.58 -5.96
N SER A 372 30.25 -8.20 -5.09
CA SER A 372 30.78 -9.03 -4.00
C SER A 372 30.14 -10.41 -4.00
N GLN A 373 30.93 -11.40 -3.58
CA GLN A 373 30.47 -12.77 -3.39
C GLN A 373 30.97 -13.31 -2.06
N ASP A 374 30.12 -14.06 -1.38
CA ASP A 374 30.45 -14.88 -0.21
C ASP A 374 30.52 -16.36 -0.64
N ARG A 375 30.75 -17.26 0.32
CA ARG A 375 30.74 -18.71 0.07
C ARG A 375 29.61 -19.36 0.85
N ASP A 376 28.66 -19.96 0.13
CA ASP A 376 27.58 -20.76 0.71
C ASP A 376 26.76 -20.04 1.80
N GLY A 377 26.71 -18.70 1.77
CA GLY A 377 25.97 -17.89 2.75
C GLY A 377 26.74 -17.54 4.02
N ASP A 378 28.05 -17.77 4.07
CA ASP A 378 28.90 -17.47 5.25
C ASP A 378 29.10 -15.96 5.52
N GLU A 379 28.64 -15.10 4.60
CA GLU A 379 28.77 -13.65 4.62
C GLU A 379 30.21 -13.12 4.71
N ASN A 380 31.22 -13.93 4.37
CA ASN A 380 32.60 -13.50 4.25
C ASN A 380 32.86 -12.95 2.84
N TRP A 381 32.33 -11.76 2.59
CA TRP A 381 32.33 -11.13 1.27
C TRP A 381 33.73 -10.82 0.73
N GLN A 382 33.99 -11.27 -0.49
CA GLN A 382 35.14 -10.90 -1.33
C GLN A 382 34.69 -9.90 -2.39
N LEU A 383 35.52 -8.87 -2.65
CA LEU A 383 35.24 -7.83 -3.63
C LEU A 383 35.88 -8.16 -4.99
N PHE A 384 35.11 -7.96 -6.07
CA PHE A 384 35.50 -8.15 -7.45
C PHE A 384 35.23 -6.90 -8.28
N CYS A 385 35.96 -6.78 -9.40
CA CYS A 385 35.75 -5.78 -10.43
C CYS A 385 35.53 -6.46 -11.77
N ALA A 386 34.55 -6.00 -12.54
CA ALA A 386 34.36 -6.35 -13.94
C ALA A 386 34.63 -5.12 -14.81
N ASP A 387 35.38 -5.29 -15.89
CA ASP A 387 35.66 -4.26 -16.90
C ASP A 387 34.95 -4.60 -18.20
N LEU A 388 34.06 -3.71 -18.63
CA LEU A 388 33.27 -3.89 -19.84
C LEU A 388 34.11 -3.63 -21.10
N SER A 389 35.25 -2.95 -21.05
CA SER A 389 36.03 -2.69 -22.26
C SER A 389 36.65 -3.97 -22.84
N ASP A 390 37.14 -4.86 -21.98
CA ASP A 390 37.78 -6.13 -22.37
C ASP A 390 37.04 -7.38 -21.88
N GLY A 391 36.00 -7.21 -21.04
CA GLY A 391 35.22 -8.31 -20.47
C GLY A 391 35.92 -9.02 -19.30
N SER A 392 37.00 -8.45 -18.77
CA SER A 392 37.75 -9.06 -17.66
C SER A 392 36.99 -8.97 -16.35
N VAL A 393 37.11 -10.02 -15.53
CA VAL A 393 36.60 -10.08 -14.17
C VAL A 393 37.75 -10.48 -13.26
N ARG A 394 38.05 -9.67 -12.25
CA ARG A 394 39.17 -9.89 -11.34
C ARG A 394 38.77 -9.69 -9.88
N ALA A 395 39.32 -10.52 -9.01
CA ALA A 395 39.25 -10.27 -7.57
C ALA A 395 40.09 -9.04 -7.20
N LEU A 396 39.51 -8.13 -6.43
CA LEU A 396 40.21 -6.96 -5.87
C LEU A 396 40.79 -7.24 -4.49
N THR A 397 40.26 -8.23 -3.79
CA THR A 397 40.64 -8.61 -2.43
C THR A 397 40.90 -10.11 -2.35
N PRO A 398 41.81 -10.58 -1.48
CA PRO A 398 42.12 -11.99 -1.36
C PRO A 398 40.94 -12.79 -0.80
N SER A 399 40.76 -14.03 -1.27
CA SER A 399 39.81 -14.99 -0.71
C SER A 399 40.42 -15.65 0.53
N THR A 400 40.25 -15.00 1.69
CA THR A 400 40.83 -15.48 2.95
C THR A 400 39.68 -15.89 3.90
N PRO A 401 39.70 -17.13 4.45
CA PRO A 401 38.64 -17.59 5.35
C PRO A 401 38.39 -16.64 6.52
N GLY A 402 37.12 -16.34 6.80
CA GLY A 402 36.70 -15.42 7.85
C GLY A 402 37.02 -13.93 7.61
N VAL A 403 37.61 -13.56 6.46
CA VAL A 403 37.74 -12.17 6.04
C VAL A 403 36.46 -11.74 5.32
N ARG A 404 35.93 -10.60 5.75
CA ARG A 404 34.89 -9.86 5.07
C ARG A 404 35.46 -8.53 4.58
N THR A 405 35.16 -8.20 3.35
CA THR A 405 35.47 -6.90 2.74
C THR A 405 34.22 -6.27 2.15
N GLY A 406 34.11 -4.95 2.22
CA GLY A 406 33.02 -4.18 1.62
C GLY A 406 33.51 -2.86 1.06
N VAL A 407 32.71 -2.24 0.19
CA VAL A 407 32.97 -0.89 -0.31
C VAL A 407 32.47 0.12 0.73
N GLN A 408 33.35 1.00 1.19
CA GLN A 408 33.01 2.09 2.10
C GLN A 408 32.61 3.36 1.33
N SER A 409 33.34 3.68 0.25
CA SER A 409 33.12 4.91 -0.51
C SER A 409 33.65 4.80 -1.93
N VAL A 410 32.91 5.43 -2.85
CA VAL A 410 33.31 5.70 -4.24
C VAL A 410 33.14 7.19 -4.48
N SER A 411 34.06 7.82 -5.21
CA SER A 411 34.07 9.26 -5.45
C SER A 411 34.27 9.59 -6.91
N ARG A 412 33.53 10.59 -7.38
CA ARG A 412 33.70 11.16 -8.73
C ARG A 412 34.94 12.04 -8.86
N HIS A 413 35.47 12.53 -7.74
CA HIS A 413 36.70 13.32 -7.66
C HIS A 413 37.95 12.44 -7.58
N ARG A 414 37.82 11.17 -7.16
CA ARG A 414 38.90 10.17 -7.13
C ARG A 414 38.48 8.89 -7.86
N ARG A 415 38.37 8.97 -9.18
CA ARG A 415 37.80 7.90 -10.02
C ARG A 415 38.58 6.58 -9.96
N GLU A 416 39.91 6.66 -9.94
CA GLU A 416 40.79 5.48 -9.99
C GLU A 416 40.90 4.74 -8.65
N GLU A 417 40.35 5.29 -7.57
CA GLU A 417 40.53 4.77 -6.22
C GLU A 417 39.20 4.69 -5.50
N ILE A 418 39.07 3.67 -4.65
CA ILE A 418 37.92 3.51 -3.76
C ILE A 418 38.41 3.30 -2.33
N VAL A 419 37.51 3.52 -1.37
CA VAL A 419 37.76 3.09 0.01
C VAL A 419 36.99 1.82 0.27
N ILE A 420 37.70 0.81 0.76
CA ILE A 420 37.14 -0.45 1.21
C ILE A 420 37.29 -0.58 2.73
N ILE A 421 36.40 -1.34 3.35
CA ILE A 421 36.50 -1.81 4.72
C ILE A 421 36.90 -3.27 4.74
N THR A 422 37.87 -3.66 5.56
CA THR A 422 38.27 -5.08 5.70
C THR A 422 38.61 -5.45 7.14
N ASN A 423 38.17 -6.62 7.60
CA ASN A 423 38.47 -7.16 8.93
C ASN A 423 39.65 -8.15 8.90
N ALA A 424 40.55 -8.04 7.91
CA ALA A 424 41.65 -8.98 7.71
C ALA A 424 42.68 -8.98 8.84
N ARG A 425 42.95 -7.82 9.45
CA ARG A 425 43.86 -7.68 10.59
C ARG A 425 43.21 -8.14 11.90
N ASP A 426 41.97 -7.74 12.15
CA ASP A 426 41.19 -8.08 13.34
C ASP A 426 39.77 -8.43 12.92
N ARG A 427 39.31 -9.65 13.24
CA ARG A 427 37.98 -10.13 12.83
C ARG A 427 36.83 -9.31 13.39
N ARG A 428 37.08 -8.54 14.45
CA ARG A 428 36.09 -7.73 15.16
C ARG A 428 35.88 -6.35 14.57
N PHE A 429 36.88 -5.80 13.89
CA PHE A 429 36.90 -4.41 13.48
C PHE A 429 37.37 -4.27 12.04
N PHE A 430 36.70 -3.40 11.29
CA PHE A 430 37.06 -3.14 9.91
C PHE A 430 38.01 -1.95 9.81
N ASP A 431 39.20 -2.20 9.27
CA ASP A 431 40.16 -1.16 8.87
C ASP A 431 39.72 -0.52 7.56
N LEU A 432 40.05 0.76 7.36
CA LEU A 432 39.85 1.46 6.09
C LEU A 432 41.07 1.31 5.21
N HIS A 433 40.87 0.88 3.97
CA HIS A 433 41.92 0.77 2.97
C HIS A 433 41.53 1.54 1.71
N LEU A 434 42.47 2.32 1.18
CA LEU A 434 42.40 2.86 -0.16
C LEU A 434 42.82 1.75 -1.14
N LEU A 435 42.00 1.49 -2.14
CA LEU A 435 42.26 0.51 -3.19
C LEU A 435 42.28 1.20 -4.55
N ASN A 436 43.33 0.99 -5.33
CA ASN A 436 43.40 1.44 -6.71
C ASN A 436 42.71 0.43 -7.65
N LEU A 437 41.71 0.89 -8.40
CA LEU A 437 40.88 0.08 -9.30
C LEU A 437 41.59 -0.35 -10.57
N LEU A 438 42.76 0.21 -10.90
CA LEU A 438 43.55 -0.16 -12.07
C LEU A 438 44.62 -1.18 -11.70
N THR A 439 45.36 -0.93 -10.61
CA THR A 439 46.50 -1.77 -10.19
C THR A 439 46.13 -2.85 -9.18
N GLY A 440 45.04 -2.67 -8.43
CA GLY A 440 44.68 -3.52 -7.28
C GLY A 440 45.52 -3.25 -6.02
N GLU A 441 46.44 -2.28 -6.06
CA GLU A 441 47.24 -1.91 -4.89
C GLU A 441 46.35 -1.37 -3.77
N GLN A 442 46.68 -1.76 -2.53
CA GLN A 442 45.95 -1.35 -1.34
C GLN A 442 46.88 -0.64 -0.36
N ARG A 443 46.38 0.44 0.25
CA ARG A 443 47.06 1.18 1.32
C ARG A 443 46.10 1.40 2.48
N CYS A 444 46.51 1.01 3.69
CA CYS A 444 45.72 1.30 4.89
C CYS A 444 45.59 2.82 5.08
N LEU A 445 44.37 3.31 5.20
CA LEU A 445 44.04 4.71 5.52
C LEU A 445 43.84 4.90 7.02
N GLU A 446 43.13 3.97 7.65
CA GLU A 446 42.83 4.03 9.09
C GLU A 446 42.78 2.63 9.66
N THR A 447 43.51 2.43 10.76
CA THR A 447 43.44 1.21 11.56
C THR A 447 42.34 1.35 12.60
N ASN A 448 41.36 0.44 12.59
CA ASN A 448 40.26 0.46 13.53
C ASN A 448 40.64 -0.23 14.84
N THR A 449 40.63 0.55 15.92
CA THR A 449 41.03 0.10 17.26
C THR A 449 39.85 -0.16 18.20
N GLY A 450 38.62 -0.10 17.70
CA GLY A 450 37.41 -0.34 18.52
C GLY A 450 36.17 0.46 18.11
N PHE A 451 36.19 1.13 16.96
CA PHE A 451 35.09 1.94 16.46
C PHE A 451 34.07 1.08 15.70
N ALA A 452 32.80 1.45 15.80
CA ALA A 452 31.71 0.86 15.03
C ALA A 452 31.82 1.17 13.53
N GLY A 453 32.52 2.26 13.17
CA GLY A 453 32.77 2.63 11.79
C GLY A 453 33.37 4.03 11.67
N PHE A 454 33.47 4.51 10.44
CA PHE A 454 34.00 5.83 10.12
C PHE A 454 33.13 6.53 9.10
N LEU A 455 33.20 7.86 9.07
CA LEU A 455 32.65 8.68 7.99
C LEU A 455 33.77 9.44 7.31
N LEU A 456 33.75 9.41 5.97
CA LEU A 456 34.69 10.10 5.12
C LEU A 456 33.99 11.20 4.33
N ASP A 457 34.74 12.19 3.87
CA ASP A 457 34.28 13.09 2.82
C ASP A 457 34.52 12.50 1.42
N ASP A 458 34.09 13.21 0.37
CA ASP A 458 34.24 12.75 -1.01
C ASP A 458 35.70 12.72 -1.50
N ARG A 459 36.67 13.23 -0.73
CA ARG A 459 38.11 13.14 -1.03
C ARG A 459 38.78 11.97 -0.32
N TYR A 460 38.00 11.15 0.39
CA TYR A 460 38.42 10.06 1.26
C TYR A 460 39.24 10.51 2.46
N GLU A 461 39.02 11.74 2.95
CA GLU A 461 39.55 12.15 4.24
C GLU A 461 38.67 11.54 5.36
N VAL A 462 39.29 10.89 6.35
CA VAL A 462 38.57 10.31 7.49
C VAL A 462 38.20 11.42 8.46
N LYS A 463 36.93 11.84 8.44
CA LYS A 463 36.42 12.97 9.23
C LYS A 463 35.95 12.53 10.61
N LEU A 464 35.20 11.43 10.70
CA LEU A 464 34.60 10.95 11.95
C LEU A 464 34.91 9.48 12.21
N ALA A 465 35.05 9.14 13.48
CA ALA A 465 34.93 7.77 13.98
C ALA A 465 33.64 7.63 14.79
N LEU A 466 32.98 6.47 14.70
CA LEU A 466 31.75 6.18 15.41
C LEU A 466 32.03 5.22 16.57
N ARG A 467 31.60 5.57 17.77
CA ARG A 467 31.77 4.74 18.97
C ARG A 467 30.43 4.48 19.62
N ASN A 468 30.21 3.23 20.02
CA ASN A 468 29.08 2.87 20.88
C ASN A 468 29.51 2.96 22.34
N LEU A 469 28.65 3.49 23.18
CA LEU A 469 28.90 3.68 24.60
C LEU A 469 28.41 2.48 25.42
N PRO A 470 28.97 2.23 26.61
CA PRO A 470 28.57 1.10 27.47
C PRO A 470 27.08 1.10 27.87
N ASP A 471 26.43 2.25 27.91
CA ASP A 471 25.01 2.41 28.24
C ASP A 471 24.08 2.18 27.02
N GLY A 472 24.65 1.92 25.83
CA GLY A 472 23.93 1.80 24.56
C GLY A 472 23.81 3.09 23.77
N GLY A 473 24.35 4.21 24.28
CA GLY A 473 24.51 5.47 23.54
C GLY A 473 25.53 5.37 22.42
N SER A 474 25.72 6.48 21.71
CA SER A 474 26.74 6.56 20.66
C SER A 474 27.37 7.94 20.56
N GLU A 475 28.58 7.99 20.01
CA GLU A 475 29.32 9.22 19.77
C GLU A 475 29.92 9.24 18.37
N CYS A 476 29.88 10.41 17.74
CA CYS A 476 30.75 10.77 16.63
C CYS A 476 31.97 11.49 17.20
N LEU A 477 33.16 10.98 16.90
CA LEU A 477 34.42 11.55 17.32
C LEU A 477 35.10 12.30 16.17
N LYS A 478 35.72 13.44 16.49
CA LYS A 478 36.55 14.25 15.58
C LYS A 478 37.99 14.29 16.10
N ARG A 479 38.98 14.39 15.21
CA ARG A 479 40.38 14.54 15.62
C ARG A 479 40.66 15.95 16.16
N ASP A 480 41.41 16.03 17.26
CA ASP A 480 42.02 17.29 17.71
C ASP A 480 43.32 17.62 16.95
N ALA A 481 43.98 18.73 17.30
CA ALA A 481 45.22 19.17 16.65
C ALA A 481 46.41 18.20 16.86
N ALA A 482 46.37 17.36 17.90
CA ALA A 482 47.34 16.30 18.13
C ALA A 482 46.99 15.00 17.38
N GLY A 483 45.86 14.99 16.66
CA GLY A 483 45.36 13.84 15.92
C GLY A 483 44.59 12.83 16.78
N ALA A 484 44.29 13.12 18.05
CA ALA A 484 43.56 12.20 18.91
C ALA A 484 42.04 12.33 18.71
N TRP A 485 41.31 11.21 18.77
CA TRP A 485 39.85 11.19 18.63
C TRP A 485 39.18 11.74 19.89
N GLN A 486 38.41 12.82 19.74
CA GLN A 486 37.63 13.47 20.79
C GLN A 486 36.13 13.40 20.49
N PRO A 487 35.25 13.16 21.48
CA PRO A 487 33.82 13.25 21.29
C PRO A 487 33.40 14.62 20.72
N TRP A 488 32.52 14.60 19.72
CA TRP A 488 32.02 15.83 19.09
C TRP A 488 30.50 15.89 19.07
N LEU A 489 29.84 14.80 18.64
CA LEU A 489 28.40 14.64 18.80
C LEU A 489 28.15 13.41 19.68
N THR A 490 27.29 13.57 20.67
CA THR A 490 26.88 12.48 21.57
C THR A 490 25.38 12.30 21.46
N PHE A 491 24.97 11.04 21.35
CA PHE A 491 23.59 10.59 21.33
C PHE A 491 23.37 9.72 22.56
N SER A 492 22.34 10.03 23.33
CA SER A 492 21.94 9.19 24.45
C SER A 492 21.55 7.80 23.94
N ALA A 493 21.48 6.81 24.82
CA ALA A 493 21.01 5.49 24.44
C ALA A 493 19.59 5.49 23.84
N GLU A 494 18.75 6.47 24.19
CA GLU A 494 17.42 6.63 23.58
C GLU A 494 17.50 7.18 22.15
N ASP A 495 18.46 8.05 21.86
CA ASP A 495 18.61 8.70 20.56
C ASP A 495 19.46 7.87 19.58
N ALA A 496 20.35 7.00 20.09
CA ALA A 496 21.41 6.35 19.32
C ALA A 496 20.93 5.44 18.18
N ARG A 497 19.68 4.94 18.22
CA ARG A 497 19.09 4.12 17.13
C ARG A 497 18.44 4.95 16.03
N SER A 498 18.05 6.19 16.32
CA SER A 498 17.37 7.10 15.40
C SER A 498 18.24 8.28 14.96
N SER A 499 19.40 8.45 15.59
CA SER A 499 20.38 9.50 15.26
C SER A 499 21.67 8.90 14.70
N ARG A 500 22.14 9.44 13.57
CA ARG A 500 23.39 9.03 12.93
C ARG A 500 23.84 10.06 11.91
N PRO A 501 25.15 10.21 11.65
CA PRO A 501 25.59 10.99 10.51
C PRO A 501 25.17 10.33 9.20
N SER A 502 24.96 11.17 8.17
CA SER A 502 24.60 10.74 6.82
C SER A 502 25.82 10.85 5.89
N HIS A 503 26.18 12.06 5.48
CA HIS A 503 27.33 12.34 4.61
C HIS A 503 27.74 13.81 4.72
N PHE A 504 28.91 14.13 4.18
CA PHE A 504 29.32 15.51 3.95
C PHE A 504 28.80 16.04 2.61
N ASP A 505 28.78 17.37 2.44
CA ASP A 505 28.78 17.96 1.10
C ASP A 505 30.09 17.67 0.35
N ALA A 506 30.13 17.94 -0.95
CA ALA A 506 31.30 17.65 -1.79
C ALA A 506 32.58 18.40 -1.37
N GLU A 507 32.44 19.52 -0.66
CA GLU A 507 33.60 20.28 -0.15
C GLU A 507 34.04 19.86 1.26
N GLY A 508 33.33 18.93 1.92
CA GLY A 508 33.64 18.52 3.29
C GLY A 508 33.35 19.60 4.35
N ARG A 509 32.48 20.57 4.02
CA ARG A 509 32.15 21.73 4.88
C ARG A 509 30.89 21.54 5.69
N THR A 510 29.90 20.85 5.16
CA THR A 510 28.62 20.63 5.85
C THR A 510 28.43 19.14 6.11
N LEU A 511 28.18 18.76 7.36
CA LEU A 511 27.71 17.42 7.70
C LEU A 511 26.18 17.40 7.73
N TYR A 512 25.58 16.54 6.92
CA TYR A 512 24.17 16.18 7.03
C TYR A 512 24.01 14.94 7.91
N PHE A 513 22.98 14.93 8.75
CA PHE A 513 22.74 13.84 9.70
C PHE A 513 21.28 13.74 10.11
N TYR A 514 20.91 12.57 10.64
CA TYR A 514 19.61 12.34 11.26
C TYR A 514 19.75 12.56 12.77
N ASP A 515 18.80 13.28 13.36
CA ASP A 515 18.85 13.66 14.77
C ASP A 515 17.48 13.59 15.44
N SER A 516 17.37 12.80 16.50
CA SER A 516 16.17 12.65 17.34
C SER A 516 16.33 13.32 18.71
N ARG A 517 17.43 14.03 18.97
CA ARG A 517 17.62 14.76 20.24
C ARG A 517 16.55 15.85 20.39
N GLY A 518 15.96 15.91 21.58
CA GLY A 518 14.90 16.87 21.90
C GLY A 518 13.54 16.62 21.22
N ARG A 519 13.37 15.48 20.51
CA ARG A 519 12.16 15.11 19.77
C ARG A 519 11.95 13.59 19.77
N ASP A 520 10.83 13.11 19.24
CA ASP A 520 10.59 11.66 19.12
C ASP A 520 11.13 11.11 17.79
N THR A 521 10.74 11.74 16.69
CA THR A 521 11.10 11.33 15.33
C THR A 521 12.41 11.96 14.86
N ALA A 522 13.23 11.20 14.14
CA ALA A 522 14.48 11.70 13.58
C ALA A 522 14.24 12.78 12.52
N ALA A 523 14.79 13.96 12.76
CA ALA A 523 14.81 15.08 11.83
C ALA A 523 16.05 15.02 10.93
N LEU A 524 15.95 15.54 9.71
CA LEU A 524 17.11 15.77 8.85
C LEU A 524 17.75 17.11 9.24
N CYS A 525 19.01 17.07 9.62
CA CYS A 525 19.76 18.21 10.13
C CYS A 525 21.07 18.41 9.36
N ALA A 526 21.61 19.63 9.47
CA ALA A 526 22.90 20.02 8.95
C ALA A 526 23.70 20.77 10.02
N ILE A 527 25.04 20.61 9.99
CA ILE A 527 25.96 21.38 10.83
C ILE A 527 27.23 21.70 10.02
N ASP A 528 27.75 22.92 10.18
CA ASP A 528 29.03 23.31 9.60
C ASP A 528 30.18 22.57 10.30
N TRP A 529 31.14 22.09 9.51
CA TRP A 529 32.27 21.30 9.98
C TRP A 529 33.22 22.09 10.88
N SER A 530 33.31 23.41 10.70
CA SER A 530 34.04 24.31 11.60
C SER A 530 33.36 24.43 12.98
N GLY A 531 32.11 23.98 13.09
CA GLY A 531 31.27 24.04 14.29
C GLY A 531 30.16 25.07 14.14
N GLY A 532 29.25 25.11 15.12
CA GLY A 532 28.13 26.05 15.14
C GLY A 532 26.83 25.42 15.62
N ALA A 533 25.73 26.15 15.42
CA ALA A 533 24.39 25.65 15.70
C ALA A 533 23.96 24.61 14.65
N VAL A 534 23.23 23.60 15.11
CA VAL A 534 22.58 22.62 14.21
C VAL A 534 21.39 23.31 13.53
N THR A 535 21.34 23.19 12.20
CA THR A 535 20.21 23.64 11.39
C THR A 535 19.32 22.45 11.08
N GLN A 536 18.06 22.51 11.51
CA GLN A 536 17.05 21.53 11.12
C GLN A 536 16.55 21.86 9.70
N LEU A 537 16.64 20.89 8.79
CA LEU A 537 16.18 21.04 7.39
C LEU A 537 14.75 20.53 7.22
N ALA A 538 14.40 19.44 7.89
CA ALA A 538 13.07 18.84 7.83
C ALA A 538 12.78 17.99 9.06
N GLU A 539 11.49 17.81 9.35
CA GLU A 539 10.98 16.87 10.35
C GLU A 539 9.62 16.30 9.91
N HIS A 540 9.19 15.20 10.52
CA HIS A 540 7.85 14.67 10.34
C HIS A 540 7.27 14.19 11.67
N PRO A 541 6.00 14.48 12.01
CA PRO A 541 5.47 14.27 13.35
C PRO A 541 5.24 12.80 13.73
N ARG A 542 5.15 11.88 12.76
CA ARG A 542 4.77 10.47 12.99
C ARG A 542 5.79 9.43 12.56
N ALA A 543 6.84 9.84 11.87
CA ALA A 543 7.83 8.93 11.31
C ALA A 543 9.19 9.61 11.26
N ASP A 544 10.24 8.81 11.41
CA ASP A 544 11.61 9.25 11.18
C ASP A 544 11.76 9.64 9.71
N ILE A 545 12.50 10.71 9.44
CA ILE A 545 12.93 10.97 8.06
C ILE A 545 13.87 9.85 7.63
N GLY A 546 13.49 9.14 6.58
CA GLY A 546 14.18 7.97 6.07
C GLY A 546 14.48 8.12 4.58
N GLY A 547 15.77 8.10 4.23
CA GLY A 547 16.23 8.30 2.85
C GLY A 547 16.21 9.78 2.42
N MET A 548 16.99 10.08 1.40
CA MET A 548 17.05 11.41 0.79
C MET A 548 17.50 11.30 -0.66
N LEU A 549 17.07 12.24 -1.49
CA LEU A 549 17.64 12.47 -2.81
C LEU A 549 18.63 13.62 -2.70
N THR A 550 19.89 13.39 -3.10
CA THR A 550 20.95 14.40 -3.04
C THR A 550 21.34 14.92 -4.42
N ALA A 551 21.89 16.11 -4.50
CA ALA A 551 22.50 16.62 -5.73
C ALA A 551 23.76 15.79 -6.09
N PRO A 552 23.92 15.26 -7.32
CA PRO A 552 25.07 14.42 -7.68
C PRO A 552 26.44 15.10 -7.61
N ASP A 553 26.49 16.43 -7.63
CA ASP A 553 27.73 17.23 -7.68
C ASP A 553 28.16 17.75 -6.31
N SER A 554 27.20 18.11 -5.47
CA SER A 554 27.43 18.81 -4.21
C SER A 554 26.94 18.05 -3.00
N TYR A 555 26.22 16.94 -3.21
CA TYR A 555 25.61 16.09 -2.20
C TYR A 555 24.64 16.81 -1.26
N ARG A 556 24.15 17.99 -1.63
CA ARG A 556 23.11 18.71 -0.89
C ARG A 556 21.80 17.93 -0.95
N PRO A 557 21.02 17.81 0.14
CA PRO A 557 19.68 17.25 0.09
C PRO A 557 18.76 18.07 -0.82
N LEU A 558 18.17 17.43 -1.82
CA LEU A 558 17.17 17.99 -2.73
C LEU A 558 15.74 17.61 -2.32
N ALA A 559 15.57 16.42 -1.73
CA ALA A 559 14.31 15.94 -1.18
C ALA A 559 14.56 14.90 -0.07
N TYR A 560 13.58 14.69 0.79
CA TYR A 560 13.62 13.69 1.86
C TYR A 560 12.43 12.72 1.79
N GLY A 561 12.67 11.48 2.22
CA GLY A 561 11.65 10.43 2.26
C GLY A 561 10.99 10.31 3.64
N VAL A 562 9.70 10.04 3.65
CA VAL A 562 8.95 9.66 4.86
C VAL A 562 8.17 8.40 4.55
N MET A 563 8.29 7.40 5.42
CA MET A 563 7.50 6.17 5.37
C MET A 563 6.75 6.03 6.71
N TYR A 564 5.48 6.43 6.76
CA TYR A 564 4.61 6.06 7.88
C TYR A 564 3.81 4.82 7.49
N GLU A 565 2.68 4.99 6.83
CA GLU A 565 1.91 3.89 6.21
C GLU A 565 2.38 3.61 4.78
N ARG A 566 2.60 4.67 4.00
CA ARG A 566 3.11 4.67 2.63
C ARG A 566 4.30 5.59 2.50
N PHE A 567 5.10 5.42 1.46
CA PHE A 567 6.22 6.32 1.21
C PHE A 567 5.75 7.60 0.56
N SER A 568 6.37 8.70 0.94
CA SER A 568 6.20 10.00 0.29
C SER A 568 7.55 10.71 0.22
N LEU A 569 7.79 11.38 -0.90
CA LEU A 569 8.99 12.18 -1.13
C LEU A 569 8.64 13.66 -1.06
N TYR A 570 9.35 14.41 -0.21
CA TYR A 570 9.11 15.83 0.04
C TYR A 570 10.30 16.65 -0.46
N VAL A 571 10.03 17.65 -1.30
CA VAL A 571 11.09 18.47 -1.90
C VAL A 571 11.60 19.51 -0.93
N LEU A 572 12.92 19.66 -0.91
CA LEU A 572 13.67 20.73 -0.24
C LEU A 572 14.19 21.76 -1.25
N ASP A 573 14.50 21.31 -2.47
CA ASP A 573 15.06 22.14 -3.54
C ASP A 573 14.14 22.14 -4.77
N GLU A 574 13.65 23.32 -5.14
CA GLU A 574 12.63 23.49 -6.18
C GLU A 574 13.10 23.05 -7.58
N SER A 575 14.41 22.86 -7.80
CA SER A 575 14.98 22.39 -9.07
C SER A 575 14.50 20.99 -9.48
N ILE A 576 13.97 20.19 -8.56
CA ILE A 576 13.42 18.85 -8.83
C ILE A 576 11.90 18.75 -8.65
N ARG A 577 11.22 19.85 -8.31
CA ARG A 577 9.76 19.87 -8.09
C ARG A 577 9.02 19.30 -9.29
N ALA A 578 9.28 19.85 -10.47
CA ALA A 578 8.60 19.46 -11.70
C ALA A 578 8.88 18.00 -12.09
N ASP A 579 10.05 17.47 -11.76
CA ASP A 579 10.39 16.07 -12.00
C ASP A 579 9.57 15.14 -11.10
N ILE A 580 9.47 15.47 -9.81
CA ILE A 580 8.69 14.70 -8.83
C ILE A 580 7.19 14.74 -9.16
N ASP A 581 6.65 15.91 -9.49
CA ASP A 581 5.24 16.06 -9.84
C ASP A 581 4.90 15.26 -11.10
N TYR A 582 5.80 15.29 -12.10
CA TYR A 582 5.67 14.46 -13.29
C TYR A 582 5.70 12.96 -12.94
N LEU A 583 6.69 12.48 -12.19
CA LEU A 583 6.80 11.06 -11.83
C LEU A 583 5.63 10.58 -10.95
N ASN A 584 5.12 11.42 -10.05
CA ASN A 584 3.91 11.15 -9.27
C ASN A 584 2.68 10.95 -10.18
N ALA A 585 2.51 11.81 -11.19
CA ALA A 585 1.42 11.67 -12.16
C ALA A 585 1.54 10.37 -12.98
N GLN A 586 2.76 10.00 -13.36
CA GLN A 586 3.03 8.80 -14.18
C GLN A 586 2.85 7.49 -13.39
N ALA A 587 3.05 7.50 -12.07
CA ALA A 587 2.85 6.32 -11.24
C ALA A 587 1.37 5.88 -11.13
N ALA A 588 0.42 6.74 -11.52
CA ALA A 588 -1.02 6.45 -11.58
C ALA A 588 -1.57 5.74 -10.33
N GLY A 589 -1.27 6.28 -9.14
CA GLY A 589 -1.67 5.72 -7.84
C GLY A 589 -0.76 4.61 -7.29
N GLY A 590 0.29 4.22 -8.02
CA GLY A 590 1.40 3.41 -7.52
C GLY A 590 2.49 4.21 -6.80
N GLU A 591 3.61 3.57 -6.53
CA GLU A 591 4.83 4.18 -6.00
C GLU A 591 5.96 4.15 -7.04
N TRP A 592 6.92 5.05 -6.85
CA TRP A 592 8.16 5.06 -7.61
C TRP A 592 9.38 5.35 -6.73
N ARG A 593 10.56 4.97 -7.21
CA ARG A 593 11.87 5.24 -6.59
C ARG A 593 12.91 5.53 -7.65
N VAL A 594 13.86 6.42 -7.33
CA VAL A 594 15.09 6.58 -8.13
C VAL A 594 16.02 5.41 -7.83
N ALA A 595 16.32 4.60 -8.84
CA ALA A 595 17.22 3.45 -8.73
C ALA A 595 18.68 3.83 -9.06
N ALA A 596 18.90 4.70 -10.03
CA ALA A 596 20.22 5.17 -10.45
C ALA A 596 20.11 6.51 -11.20
N ARG A 597 21.22 7.25 -11.34
CA ARG A 597 21.29 8.53 -12.06
C ARG A 597 22.64 8.69 -12.74
N THR A 598 22.65 9.39 -13.87
CA THR A 598 23.89 9.84 -14.52
C THR A 598 24.54 10.97 -13.73
N GLU A 599 25.86 11.14 -13.86
CA GLU A 599 26.66 12.19 -13.18
C GLU A 599 26.21 13.60 -13.52
N ASP A 600 25.79 13.81 -14.77
CA ASP A 600 25.24 15.08 -15.27
C ASP A 600 23.80 15.32 -14.80
N ASN A 601 23.22 14.36 -14.06
CA ASN A 601 21.86 14.38 -13.55
C ASN A 601 20.80 14.50 -14.65
N GLN A 602 21.09 14.17 -15.90
CA GLN A 602 20.14 14.32 -17.03
C GLN A 602 19.22 13.11 -17.19
N ARG A 603 19.66 11.93 -16.76
CA ARG A 603 18.89 10.69 -16.87
C ARG A 603 18.75 9.99 -15.54
N TRP A 604 17.52 9.62 -15.18
CA TRP A 604 17.22 8.85 -13.97
C TRP A 604 16.66 7.49 -14.35
N MET A 605 17.19 6.44 -13.73
CA MET A 605 16.54 5.14 -13.72
C MET A 605 15.46 5.16 -12.64
N ILE A 606 14.21 4.94 -13.03
CA ILE A 606 13.05 4.95 -12.13
C ILE A 606 12.52 3.53 -12.02
N SER A 607 12.37 3.05 -10.79
CA SER A 607 11.57 1.86 -10.50
C SER A 607 10.14 2.30 -10.20
N MET A 608 9.15 1.72 -10.86
CA MET A 608 7.72 1.94 -10.60
C MET A 608 7.04 0.64 -10.22
N PHE A 609 6.18 0.68 -9.21
CA PHE A 609 5.49 -0.50 -8.67
C PHE A 609 4.19 -0.10 -7.96
N SER A 610 3.33 -1.06 -7.65
CA SER A 610 2.23 -0.89 -6.70
C SER A 610 2.13 -2.12 -5.81
N ASP A 611 1.23 -2.13 -4.83
CA ASP A 611 0.88 -3.35 -4.10
C ASP A 611 0.45 -4.51 -5.02
N THR A 612 -0.21 -4.18 -6.12
CA THR A 612 -0.74 -5.12 -7.13
C THR A 612 0.08 -5.26 -8.41
N ARG A 613 1.27 -4.64 -8.50
CA ARG A 613 2.15 -4.74 -9.67
C ARG A 613 3.60 -4.88 -9.26
N ALA A 614 4.25 -5.93 -9.76
CA ALA A 614 5.68 -6.12 -9.57
C ALA A 614 6.47 -4.92 -10.15
N PRO A 615 7.68 -4.64 -9.63
CA PRO A 615 8.48 -3.54 -10.13
C PRO A 615 8.80 -3.61 -11.62
N SER A 616 8.70 -2.46 -12.27
CA SER A 616 9.17 -2.19 -13.63
C SER A 616 10.20 -1.08 -13.60
N TYR A 617 11.08 -1.03 -14.60
CA TYR A 617 12.14 -0.03 -14.69
C TYR A 617 12.01 0.82 -15.95
N TRP A 618 12.24 2.11 -15.75
CA TRP A 618 12.03 3.15 -16.74
C TRP A 618 13.25 4.08 -16.78
N LEU A 619 13.60 4.54 -17.97
CA LEU A 619 14.58 5.61 -18.15
C LEU A 619 13.84 6.93 -18.27
N TYR A 620 14.07 7.83 -17.32
CA TYR A 620 13.53 9.18 -17.31
C TYR A 620 14.57 10.16 -17.85
N ASP A 621 14.28 10.77 -19.00
CA ASP A 621 15.03 11.90 -19.54
C ASP A 621 14.49 13.19 -18.93
N ARG A 622 15.32 13.87 -18.12
CA ARG A 622 14.89 15.06 -17.38
C ARG A 622 14.65 16.29 -18.24
N PRO A 623 15.58 16.68 -19.14
CA PRO A 623 15.34 17.80 -20.05
C PRO A 623 14.07 17.64 -20.87
N ALA A 624 13.85 16.45 -21.44
CA ALA A 624 12.69 16.18 -22.27
C ALA A 624 11.42 15.88 -21.45
N ARG A 625 11.57 15.54 -20.17
CA ARG A 625 10.53 15.00 -19.28
C ARG A 625 9.78 13.84 -19.92
N THR A 626 10.52 12.87 -20.44
CA THR A 626 9.97 11.66 -21.05
C THR A 626 10.39 10.42 -20.28
N LEU A 627 9.48 9.46 -20.17
CA LEU A 627 9.74 8.14 -19.61
C LEU A 627 9.74 7.10 -20.72
N GLN A 628 10.81 6.30 -20.77
CA GLN A 628 10.91 5.13 -21.61
C GLN A 628 10.86 3.87 -20.75
N HIS A 629 9.91 2.98 -21.00
CA HIS A 629 9.89 1.65 -20.38
C HIS A 629 11.11 0.86 -20.85
N LEU A 630 11.80 0.20 -19.92
CA LEU A 630 12.94 -0.66 -20.25
C LEU A 630 12.59 -2.14 -20.07
N LEU A 631 12.00 -2.51 -18.93
CA LEU A 631 11.68 -3.89 -18.59
C LEU A 631 10.75 -4.00 -17.39
N ASP A 632 10.11 -5.16 -17.28
CA ASP A 632 9.42 -5.63 -16.08
C ASP A 632 10.30 -6.67 -15.36
N VAL A 633 10.39 -6.60 -14.03
CA VAL A 633 11.21 -7.54 -13.24
C VAL A 633 10.65 -8.96 -13.29
N ARG A 634 9.31 -9.06 -13.31
CA ARG A 634 8.53 -10.30 -13.36
C ARG A 634 7.44 -10.20 -14.42
N PRO A 635 7.78 -10.29 -15.72
CA PRO A 635 6.79 -10.18 -16.80
C PRO A 635 5.71 -11.27 -16.73
N GLU A 636 6.00 -12.40 -16.09
CA GLU A 636 5.06 -13.51 -15.86
C GLU A 636 3.89 -13.13 -14.93
N LEU A 637 4.00 -12.00 -14.23
CA LEU A 637 2.95 -11.44 -13.36
C LEU A 637 2.22 -10.25 -13.99
N ALA A 638 2.55 -9.83 -15.21
CA ALA A 638 1.97 -8.62 -15.82
C ALA A 638 0.43 -8.70 -15.94
N ASP A 639 -0.09 -9.86 -16.34
CA ASP A 639 -1.53 -10.12 -16.49
C ASP A 639 -2.14 -10.79 -15.24
N ALA A 640 -1.34 -11.02 -14.19
CA ALA A 640 -1.80 -11.69 -12.99
C ALA A 640 -2.66 -10.75 -12.14
N ARG A 641 -3.82 -11.26 -11.71
CA ARG A 641 -4.69 -10.52 -10.78
C ARG A 641 -4.15 -10.64 -9.36
N LEU A 642 -3.33 -9.67 -8.96
CA LEU A 642 -2.70 -9.59 -7.65
C LEU A 642 -3.60 -8.92 -6.60
N ALA A 643 -3.40 -9.28 -5.33
CA ALA A 643 -4.17 -8.81 -4.18
C ALA A 643 -3.74 -7.40 -3.73
N ARG A 644 -4.69 -6.59 -3.27
CA ARG A 644 -4.36 -5.28 -2.68
C ARG A 644 -3.70 -5.47 -1.31
N MET A 645 -2.69 -4.67 -1.03
CA MET A 645 -2.18 -4.48 0.32
C MET A 645 -2.89 -3.27 0.94
N GLN A 646 -3.34 -3.40 2.16
CA GLN A 646 -4.12 -2.39 2.85
C GLN A 646 -3.36 -1.96 4.12
N PRO A 647 -2.91 -0.70 4.22
CA PRO A 647 -2.32 -0.21 5.46
C PRO A 647 -3.41 -0.10 6.54
N VAL A 648 -3.04 -0.43 7.78
CA VAL A 648 -3.90 -0.27 8.94
C VAL A 648 -3.06 0.06 10.17
N VAL A 649 -3.56 0.96 11.01
CA VAL A 649 -2.96 1.22 12.33
C VAL A 649 -3.77 0.50 13.39
N ILE A 650 -3.19 -0.53 14.00
CA ILE A 650 -3.82 -1.33 15.04
C ILE A 650 -3.36 -0.81 16.40
N ALA A 651 -4.29 -0.57 17.33
CA ALA A 651 -3.92 -0.22 18.69
C ALA A 651 -3.52 -1.49 19.45
N ALA A 652 -2.31 -1.53 20.01
CA ALA A 652 -1.93 -2.50 21.02
C ALA A 652 -2.79 -2.31 22.28
N ARG A 653 -2.79 -3.31 23.18
CA ARG A 653 -3.55 -3.29 24.44
C ARG A 653 -3.18 -2.14 25.38
N ASP A 654 -1.97 -1.60 25.25
CA ASP A 654 -1.49 -0.42 25.98
C ASP A 654 -1.65 0.90 25.20
N GLY A 655 -2.32 0.86 24.04
CA GLY A 655 -2.62 2.01 23.19
C GLY A 655 -1.51 2.37 22.19
N LEU A 656 -0.40 1.62 22.13
CA LEU A 656 0.65 1.87 21.15
C LEU A 656 0.12 1.65 19.70
N PRO A 657 0.31 2.59 18.76
CA PRO A 657 -0.14 2.42 17.39
C PRO A 657 0.83 1.54 16.59
N LEU A 658 0.36 0.37 16.16
CA LEU A 658 1.11 -0.59 15.36
C LEU A 658 0.75 -0.38 13.89
N VAL A 659 1.69 0.12 13.09
CA VAL A 659 1.50 0.22 11.63
C VAL A 659 1.62 -1.17 11.02
N SER A 660 0.54 -1.63 10.40
CA SER A 660 0.38 -2.98 9.89
C SER A 660 -0.09 -2.98 8.45
N TYR A 661 0.06 -4.12 7.78
CA TYR A 661 -0.34 -4.32 6.39
C TYR A 661 -1.15 -5.60 6.25
N LEU A 662 -2.37 -5.48 5.76
CA LEU A 662 -3.29 -6.58 5.52
C LEU A 662 -3.42 -6.83 4.01
N THR A 663 -3.25 -8.07 3.58
CA THR A 663 -3.57 -8.50 2.21
C THR A 663 -4.61 -9.60 2.28
N LEU A 664 -5.68 -9.46 1.50
CA LEU A 664 -6.78 -10.43 1.43
C LEU A 664 -6.76 -11.13 0.07
N PRO A 665 -7.22 -12.40 -0.01
CA PRO A 665 -7.47 -13.05 -1.27
C PRO A 665 -8.40 -12.20 -2.13
N VAL A 666 -8.08 -12.10 -3.41
CA VAL A 666 -8.72 -11.20 -4.37
C VAL A 666 -10.24 -11.39 -4.50
N ASP A 667 -10.71 -12.63 -4.36
CA ASP A 667 -12.13 -13.02 -4.39
C ASP A 667 -12.84 -12.92 -3.03
N LYS A 668 -12.07 -12.60 -1.98
CA LYS A 668 -12.55 -12.44 -0.60
C LYS A 668 -12.41 -11.01 -0.09
N ASP A 669 -11.74 -10.11 -0.82
CA ASP A 669 -11.67 -8.68 -0.52
C ASP A 669 -13.05 -8.03 -0.73
N ALA A 670 -13.71 -7.67 0.38
CA ALA A 670 -15.02 -7.03 0.39
C ALA A 670 -14.94 -5.50 0.52
N GLY A 671 -13.75 -4.92 0.29
CA GLY A 671 -13.46 -3.51 0.51
C GLY A 671 -12.49 -3.28 1.68
N PRO A 672 -12.30 -2.01 2.07
CA PRO A 672 -11.30 -1.63 3.06
C PRO A 672 -11.44 -2.37 4.38
N LEU A 673 -10.40 -3.13 4.72
CA LEU A 673 -10.22 -3.89 5.95
C LEU A 673 -11.39 -4.85 6.24
N ARG A 674 -11.99 -5.42 5.19
CA ARG A 674 -13.13 -6.33 5.27
C ARG A 674 -12.95 -7.52 4.33
N SER A 675 -13.22 -8.72 4.84
CA SER A 675 -13.38 -9.91 4.04
C SER A 675 -14.86 -10.27 3.86
N THR A 676 -15.18 -11.06 2.84
CA THR A 676 -16.53 -11.61 2.64
C THR A 676 -16.90 -12.69 3.66
N GLU A 677 -15.91 -13.32 4.28
CA GLU A 677 -16.04 -14.35 5.31
C GLU A 677 -14.76 -14.42 6.17
N PRO A 678 -14.76 -15.07 7.34
CA PRO A 678 -13.54 -15.38 8.09
C PRO A 678 -12.61 -16.32 7.32
N LEU A 679 -11.35 -15.92 7.17
CA LEU A 679 -10.34 -16.60 6.35
C LEU A 679 -9.27 -17.28 7.21
N PRO A 680 -8.61 -18.33 6.71
CA PRO A 680 -7.34 -18.76 7.30
C PRO A 680 -6.35 -17.59 7.22
N LEU A 681 -5.68 -17.27 8.32
CA LEU A 681 -4.77 -16.14 8.41
C LEU A 681 -3.34 -16.61 8.64
N VAL A 682 -2.39 -16.03 7.92
CA VAL A 682 -0.94 -16.14 8.20
C VAL A 682 -0.45 -14.80 8.73
N LEU A 683 -0.01 -14.80 9.99
CA LEU A 683 0.73 -13.69 10.58
C LEU A 683 2.18 -13.78 10.10
N LEU A 684 2.59 -12.84 9.26
CA LEU A 684 3.92 -12.76 8.68
C LEU A 684 4.77 -11.78 9.50
N VAL A 685 5.76 -12.31 10.23
CA VAL A 685 6.56 -11.53 11.18
C VAL A 685 7.94 -11.22 10.58
N HIS A 686 8.25 -9.93 10.44
CA HIS A 686 9.52 -9.51 9.89
C HIS A 686 10.72 -9.83 10.81
N GLY A 687 11.89 -10.03 10.19
CA GLY A 687 13.17 -10.16 10.89
C GLY A 687 13.72 -8.82 11.39
N GLY A 688 14.80 -8.86 12.15
CA GLY A 688 15.41 -7.67 12.76
C GLY A 688 15.81 -7.95 14.21
N PRO A 689 15.15 -7.37 15.22
CA PRO A 689 13.83 -6.71 15.15
C PRO A 689 13.87 -5.24 14.72
N TRP A 690 15.06 -4.61 14.69
CA TRP A 690 15.22 -3.21 14.30
C TRP A 690 15.15 -3.00 12.77
N SER A 691 14.09 -3.54 12.18
CA SER A 691 13.69 -3.37 10.79
C SER A 691 12.21 -2.97 10.77
N ARG A 692 11.56 -3.04 9.61
CA ARG A 692 10.12 -2.84 9.47
C ARG A 692 9.62 -3.44 8.16
N ASP A 693 8.33 -3.75 8.13
CA ASP A 693 7.59 -3.90 6.89
C ASP A 693 7.21 -2.53 6.31
N GLY A 694 6.98 -2.50 4.99
CA GLY A 694 6.56 -1.33 4.25
C GLY A 694 5.45 -1.66 3.25
N PHE A 695 4.74 -0.64 2.82
CA PHE A 695 3.72 -0.76 1.79
C PHE A 695 4.33 -1.04 0.41
N GLY A 696 3.64 -1.83 -0.41
CA GLY A 696 3.98 -2.03 -1.82
C GLY A 696 3.91 -3.50 -2.25
N TYR A 697 4.47 -3.80 -3.41
CA TYR A 697 4.56 -5.18 -3.91
C TYR A 697 5.37 -6.04 -2.94
N ASN A 698 4.78 -7.13 -2.46
CA ASN A 698 5.45 -8.11 -1.61
C ASN A 698 5.10 -9.52 -2.10
N GLY A 699 6.12 -10.26 -2.58
CA GLY A 699 5.93 -11.59 -3.16
C GLY A 699 5.30 -12.60 -2.19
N MET A 700 5.65 -12.54 -0.89
CA MET A 700 5.07 -13.42 0.13
C MET A 700 3.59 -13.12 0.37
N HIS A 701 3.23 -11.84 0.50
CA HIS A 701 1.82 -11.43 0.61
C HIS A 701 1.00 -11.86 -0.60
N GLN A 702 1.52 -11.63 -1.80
CA GLN A 702 0.83 -12.00 -3.04
C GLN A 702 0.65 -13.50 -3.19
N TRP A 703 1.70 -14.27 -2.89
CA TRP A 703 1.67 -15.72 -2.93
C TRP A 703 0.66 -16.28 -1.93
N LEU A 704 0.78 -15.94 -0.64
CA LEU A 704 -0.13 -16.43 0.40
C LEU A 704 -1.59 -16.03 0.14
N ALA A 705 -1.85 -14.79 -0.29
CA ALA A 705 -3.20 -14.36 -0.64
C ALA A 705 -3.78 -15.13 -1.83
N ASN A 706 -2.98 -15.44 -2.85
CA ASN A 706 -3.41 -16.28 -3.98
C ASN A 706 -3.76 -17.73 -3.54
N ARG A 707 -3.15 -18.21 -2.45
CA ARG A 707 -3.44 -19.51 -1.83
C ARG A 707 -4.68 -19.50 -0.93
N GLY A 708 -5.30 -18.33 -0.74
CA GLY A 708 -6.55 -18.19 0.00
C GLY A 708 -6.37 -17.73 1.45
N TYR A 709 -5.18 -17.27 1.83
CA TYR A 709 -4.92 -16.77 3.19
C TYR A 709 -5.12 -15.26 3.30
N ALA A 710 -5.69 -14.80 4.41
CA ALA A 710 -5.44 -13.43 4.86
C ALA A 710 -3.98 -13.34 5.34
N VAL A 711 -3.26 -12.30 4.95
CA VAL A 711 -1.86 -12.11 5.33
C VAL A 711 -1.73 -10.82 6.11
N LEU A 712 -1.21 -10.90 7.34
CA LEU A 712 -1.05 -9.76 8.22
C LEU A 712 0.41 -9.60 8.59
N SER A 713 0.98 -8.43 8.26
CA SER A 713 2.31 -8.01 8.70
C SER A 713 2.18 -6.86 9.69
N VAL A 714 3.00 -6.88 10.74
CA VAL A 714 2.87 -5.97 11.89
C VAL A 714 4.23 -5.39 12.21
N ASN A 715 4.33 -4.06 12.17
CA ASN A 715 5.44 -3.38 12.82
C ASN A 715 5.15 -3.30 14.31
N PHE A 716 5.65 -4.27 15.07
CA PHE A 716 5.56 -4.35 16.53
C PHE A 716 6.56 -3.38 17.19
N ARG A 717 6.37 -3.05 18.47
CA ARG A 717 7.31 -2.16 19.19
C ARG A 717 8.75 -2.66 19.04
N GLY A 718 9.68 -1.76 18.76
CA GLY A 718 11.05 -2.14 18.36
C GLY A 718 11.33 -2.04 16.86
N SER A 719 10.31 -2.01 15.98
CA SER A 719 10.50 -1.68 14.58
C SER A 719 11.03 -0.24 14.41
N THR A 720 11.79 0.01 13.35
CA THR A 720 12.41 1.32 13.09
C THR A 720 11.50 2.24 12.28
N GLY A 721 11.79 3.54 12.26
CA GLY A 721 11.11 4.50 11.38
C GLY A 721 9.86 5.17 11.99
N PHE A 722 9.47 4.81 13.21
CA PHE A 722 8.27 5.32 13.90
C PHE A 722 8.60 6.19 15.12
N GLY A 723 9.83 6.72 15.20
CA GLY A 723 10.30 7.52 16.33
C GLY A 723 10.99 6.69 17.41
N LYS A 724 11.82 7.37 18.20
CA LYS A 724 12.67 6.76 19.20
C LYS A 724 11.87 6.09 20.32
N ARG A 725 10.70 6.62 20.68
CA ARG A 725 9.80 6.00 21.67
C ARG A 725 9.34 4.62 21.21
N PHE A 726 9.04 4.45 19.92
CA PHE A 726 8.56 3.19 19.38
C PHE A 726 9.66 2.13 19.31
N VAL A 727 10.85 2.48 18.81
CA VAL A 727 11.99 1.53 18.74
C VAL A 727 12.53 1.17 20.12
N ASN A 728 12.59 2.12 21.06
CA ASN A 728 13.09 1.85 22.41
C ASN A 728 12.08 1.07 23.26
N ALA A 729 10.79 1.10 22.92
CA ALA A 729 9.78 0.28 23.59
C ALA A 729 9.96 -1.22 23.37
N GLY A 730 10.82 -1.64 22.44
CA GLY A 730 11.23 -3.05 22.26
C GLY A 730 12.41 -3.49 23.15
N ASP A 731 13.11 -2.56 23.82
CA ASP A 731 14.26 -2.93 24.66
C ASP A 731 13.79 -3.75 25.88
N GLY A 732 14.30 -4.98 26.00
CA GLY A 732 13.93 -5.92 27.05
C GLY A 732 12.57 -6.60 26.84
N GLU A 733 11.97 -6.49 25.66
CA GLU A 733 10.58 -6.93 25.42
C GLU A 733 10.44 -8.11 24.44
N TRP A 734 11.55 -8.74 24.03
CA TRP A 734 11.52 -10.01 23.29
C TRP A 734 10.80 -11.08 24.12
N GLY A 735 9.82 -11.77 23.54
CA GLY A 735 9.03 -12.75 24.27
C GLY A 735 8.06 -12.12 25.28
N ARG A 736 7.85 -10.80 25.21
CA ARG A 736 6.99 -10.05 26.14
C ARG A 736 6.10 -9.10 25.33
N LYS A 737 6.17 -7.79 25.55
CA LYS A 737 5.26 -6.85 24.90
C LYS A 737 5.38 -6.83 23.38
N MET A 738 6.55 -7.18 22.83
CA MET A 738 6.70 -7.33 21.38
C MET A 738 5.85 -8.49 20.82
N ASP A 739 5.73 -9.59 21.58
CA ASP A 739 4.85 -10.70 21.24
C ASP A 739 3.38 -10.35 21.50
N GLU A 740 3.10 -9.57 22.55
CA GLU A 740 1.74 -9.07 22.84
C GLU A 740 1.22 -8.18 21.71
N ASP A 741 2.06 -7.35 21.09
CA ASP A 741 1.69 -6.54 19.93
C ASP A 741 1.22 -7.40 18.74
N LEU A 742 1.90 -8.53 18.51
CA LEU A 742 1.53 -9.51 17.48
C LEU A 742 0.18 -10.17 17.82
N GLU A 743 -0.02 -10.58 19.07
CA GLU A 743 -1.29 -11.17 19.53
C GLU A 743 -2.45 -10.16 19.48
N ASP A 744 -2.19 -8.88 19.75
CA ASP A 744 -3.19 -7.82 19.67
C ASP A 744 -3.62 -7.58 18.22
N ALA A 745 -2.69 -7.68 17.27
CA ALA A 745 -2.99 -7.62 15.85
C ALA A 745 -3.81 -8.83 15.36
N VAL A 746 -3.51 -10.04 15.86
CA VAL A 746 -4.33 -11.23 15.61
C VAL A 746 -5.72 -11.09 16.21
N ALA A 747 -5.82 -10.60 17.46
CA ALA A 747 -7.09 -10.36 18.12
C ALA A 747 -7.94 -9.31 17.37
N TRP A 748 -7.30 -8.27 16.84
CA TRP A 748 -7.95 -7.29 15.97
C TRP A 748 -8.54 -7.94 14.71
N ALA A 749 -7.79 -8.81 14.02
CA ALA A 749 -8.26 -9.48 12.82
C ALA A 749 -9.45 -10.43 13.11
N LEU A 750 -9.42 -11.14 14.25
CA LEU A 750 -10.51 -11.98 14.73
C LEU A 750 -11.76 -11.14 15.04
N ALA A 751 -11.61 -10.04 15.77
CA ALA A 751 -12.71 -9.15 16.14
C ALA A 751 -13.39 -8.50 14.93
N ARG A 752 -12.64 -8.30 13.84
CA ARG A 752 -13.15 -7.79 12.56
C ARG A 752 -13.81 -8.87 11.68
N GLY A 753 -13.79 -10.14 12.11
CA GLY A 753 -14.28 -11.25 11.30
C GLY A 753 -13.42 -11.52 10.06
N ILE A 754 -12.18 -11.00 10.00
CA ILE A 754 -11.25 -11.25 8.90
C ILE A 754 -10.66 -12.65 9.01
N ALA A 755 -10.31 -13.05 10.23
CA ALA A 755 -9.62 -14.31 10.49
C ALA A 755 -10.54 -15.33 11.14
N ASP A 756 -10.35 -16.59 10.78
CA ASP A 756 -10.95 -17.73 11.44
C ASP A 756 -10.13 -18.12 12.68
N PRO A 757 -10.73 -18.18 13.88
CA PRO A 757 -10.01 -18.51 15.12
C PRO A 757 -9.37 -19.89 15.14
N GLN A 758 -9.78 -20.83 14.28
CA GLN A 758 -9.22 -22.18 14.22
C GLN A 758 -8.13 -22.34 13.15
N ARG A 759 -7.94 -21.33 12.29
CA ARG A 759 -7.03 -21.41 11.13
C ARG A 759 -6.05 -20.25 11.13
N LEU A 760 -5.29 -20.12 12.22
CA LEU A 760 -4.23 -19.14 12.38
C LEU A 760 -2.86 -19.79 12.22
N GLY A 761 -2.05 -19.32 11.28
CA GLY A 761 -0.65 -19.67 11.13
C GLY A 761 0.26 -18.49 11.47
N ILE A 762 1.49 -18.78 11.90
CA ILE A 762 2.54 -17.78 12.11
C ILE A 762 3.80 -18.17 11.33
N LEU A 763 4.38 -17.22 10.60
CA LEU A 763 5.57 -17.42 9.77
C LEU A 763 6.52 -16.26 9.98
N GLY A 764 7.81 -16.53 10.19
CA GLY A 764 8.80 -15.46 10.31
C GLY A 764 10.24 -15.93 10.17
N GLY A 765 11.12 -14.99 9.84
CA GLY A 765 12.55 -15.24 9.69
C GLY A 765 13.41 -14.45 10.68
N SER A 766 14.53 -15.02 11.15
CA SER A 766 15.44 -14.36 12.10
C SER A 766 14.70 -14.02 13.41
N TYR A 767 14.62 -12.75 13.82
CA TYR A 767 13.72 -12.35 14.91
C TYR A 767 12.27 -12.84 14.72
N GLY A 768 11.76 -12.82 13.48
CA GLY A 768 10.43 -13.38 13.18
C GLY A 768 10.34 -14.88 13.44
N GLY A 769 11.44 -15.63 13.25
CA GLY A 769 11.54 -17.04 13.61
C GLY A 769 11.55 -17.25 15.14
N TYR A 770 12.28 -16.39 15.87
CA TYR A 770 12.17 -16.32 17.33
C TYR A 770 10.73 -16.05 17.79
N ALA A 771 10.03 -15.12 17.14
CA ALA A 771 8.64 -14.79 17.46
C ALA A 771 7.70 -15.98 17.19
N VAL A 772 7.94 -16.78 16.14
CA VAL A 772 7.24 -18.05 15.91
C VAL A 772 7.45 -19.00 17.09
N LEU A 773 8.70 -19.28 17.46
CA LEU A 773 9.02 -20.18 18.57
C LEU A 773 8.46 -19.67 19.91
N SER A 774 8.54 -18.36 20.16
CA SER A 774 8.00 -17.73 21.37
C SER A 774 6.47 -17.80 21.41
N ALA A 775 5.79 -17.50 20.30
CA ALA A 775 4.34 -17.61 20.20
C ALA A 775 3.85 -19.03 20.44
N LEU A 776 4.48 -20.05 19.84
CA LEU A 776 4.08 -21.45 20.02
C LEU A 776 4.36 -22.00 21.42
N THR A 777 5.34 -21.45 22.13
CA THR A 777 5.61 -21.84 23.52
C THR A 777 4.69 -21.12 24.51
N ARG A 778 4.31 -19.86 24.26
CA ARG A 778 3.49 -19.04 25.17
C ARG A 778 1.99 -19.15 24.93
N TYR A 779 1.59 -19.35 23.69
CA TYR A 779 0.20 -19.45 23.23
C TYR A 779 -0.02 -20.78 22.48
N PRO A 780 0.20 -21.94 23.13
CA PRO A 780 0.31 -23.25 22.46
C PRO A 780 -0.98 -23.75 21.79
N THR A 781 -2.10 -23.05 21.95
CA THR A 781 -3.39 -23.37 21.32
C THR A 781 -3.90 -22.26 20.40
N ARG A 782 -3.13 -21.18 20.21
CA ARG A 782 -3.54 -20.03 19.38
C ARG A 782 -3.41 -20.36 17.90
N TYR A 783 -2.29 -20.95 17.53
CA TYR A 783 -1.93 -21.19 16.13
C TYR A 783 -2.12 -22.67 15.79
N ALA A 784 -2.65 -22.92 14.60
CA ALA A 784 -2.81 -24.24 14.00
C ALA A 784 -1.49 -24.74 13.38
N CYS A 785 -0.58 -23.85 12.99
CA CYS A 785 0.78 -24.20 12.59
C CYS A 785 1.77 -23.02 12.75
N GLY A 786 3.06 -23.30 12.79
CA GLY A 786 4.11 -22.28 12.75
C GLY A 786 5.29 -22.66 11.85
N ILE A 787 5.89 -21.67 11.19
CA ILE A 787 7.06 -21.82 10.33
C ILE A 787 8.16 -20.85 10.78
N ASP A 788 9.21 -21.41 11.38
CA ASP A 788 10.42 -20.72 11.82
C ASP A 788 11.50 -20.81 10.75
N ILE A 789 12.02 -19.67 10.30
CA ILE A 789 13.16 -19.58 9.37
C ILE A 789 14.33 -18.93 10.11
N VAL A 790 15.44 -19.65 10.28
CA VAL A 790 16.68 -19.14 10.91
C VAL A 790 16.45 -18.38 12.24
N GLY A 791 15.49 -18.82 13.06
CA GLY A 791 15.12 -18.19 14.31
C GLY A 791 16.00 -18.61 15.48
N PRO A 792 16.48 -17.67 16.32
CA PRO A 792 17.20 -18.03 17.52
C PRO A 792 16.25 -18.64 18.55
N SER A 793 16.64 -19.78 19.13
CA SER A 793 15.83 -20.50 20.12
C SER A 793 16.30 -20.24 21.55
N ASN A 794 17.53 -19.79 21.72
CA ASN A 794 18.11 -19.44 23.02
C ASN A 794 18.95 -18.16 22.95
N LEU A 795 18.50 -17.13 23.67
CA LEU A 795 19.12 -15.81 23.65
C LEU A 795 20.53 -15.80 24.28
N GLN A 796 20.84 -16.74 25.18
CA GLN A 796 22.19 -16.84 25.76
C GLN A 796 23.20 -17.35 24.73
N THR A 797 22.87 -18.42 24.02
CA THR A 797 23.73 -19.01 22.99
C THR A 797 23.83 -18.10 21.77
N LEU A 798 22.73 -17.44 21.39
CA LEU A 798 22.73 -16.37 20.39
C LEU A 798 23.80 -15.31 20.71
N LEU A 799 23.73 -14.68 21.90
CA LEU A 799 24.67 -13.64 22.31
C LEU A 799 26.12 -14.13 22.45
N ALA A 800 26.31 -15.39 22.83
CA ALA A 800 27.63 -16.02 22.88
C ALA A 800 28.22 -16.31 21.48
N SER A 801 27.35 -16.46 20.47
CA SER A 801 27.72 -16.92 19.13
C SER A 801 27.75 -15.83 18.05
N ILE A 802 27.37 -14.59 18.38
CA ILE A 802 27.35 -13.48 17.41
C ILE A 802 28.67 -13.38 16.63
N PRO A 803 28.64 -13.00 15.34
CA PRO A 803 29.86 -12.85 14.56
C PRO A 803 30.85 -11.89 15.23
N PRO A 804 32.16 -12.15 15.16
CA PRO A 804 33.16 -11.27 15.77
C PRO A 804 33.04 -9.81 15.34
N TYR A 805 32.68 -9.56 14.07
CA TYR A 805 32.54 -8.22 13.51
C TYR A 805 31.32 -7.44 14.05
N TRP A 806 30.52 -8.02 14.95
CA TRP A 806 29.48 -7.32 15.72
C TRP A 806 29.98 -6.81 17.07
N GLU A 807 31.27 -6.94 17.38
CA GLU A 807 31.83 -6.57 18.69
C GLU A 807 31.48 -5.14 19.12
N ALA A 808 31.60 -4.16 18.22
CA ALA A 808 31.27 -2.77 18.53
C ALA A 808 29.80 -2.61 18.95
N ASP A 809 28.89 -3.40 18.38
CA ASP A 809 27.45 -3.33 18.58
C ASP A 809 26.94 -4.21 19.73
N ARG A 810 27.80 -5.05 20.30
CA ARG A 810 27.50 -5.98 21.40
C ARG A 810 26.80 -5.30 22.57
N VAL A 811 27.21 -4.09 22.94
CA VAL A 811 26.60 -3.33 24.06
C VAL A 811 25.13 -2.98 23.82
N ARG A 812 24.75 -2.68 22.57
CA ARG A 812 23.34 -2.44 22.22
C ARG A 812 22.51 -3.72 22.25
N GLN A 813 23.11 -4.85 21.86
CA GLN A 813 22.46 -6.16 21.99
C GLN A 813 22.16 -6.48 23.45
N TYR A 814 23.12 -6.24 24.36
CA TYR A 814 22.92 -6.46 25.80
C TYR A 814 21.85 -5.56 26.39
N ARG A 815 21.78 -4.29 25.98
CA ARG A 815 20.70 -3.39 26.37
C ARG A 815 19.33 -3.92 25.95
N ALA A 816 19.23 -4.45 24.73
CA ALA A 816 17.95 -4.88 24.18
C ALA A 816 17.47 -6.25 24.67
N LEU A 817 18.38 -7.19 24.94
CA LEU A 817 18.05 -8.58 25.25
C LEU A 817 18.21 -8.90 26.74
N GLY A 818 19.23 -8.32 27.37
CA GLY A 818 19.72 -8.65 28.70
C GLY A 818 21.24 -8.85 28.67
N ASP A 819 21.94 -8.36 29.71
CA ASP A 819 23.40 -8.50 29.82
C ASP A 819 23.79 -9.87 30.41
N PRO A 820 24.40 -10.78 29.63
CA PRO A 820 24.76 -12.12 30.09
C PRO A 820 25.87 -12.12 31.17
N ARG A 821 26.48 -10.97 31.46
CA ARG A 821 27.49 -10.81 32.52
C ARG A 821 26.86 -10.55 33.89
N THR A 822 25.54 -10.36 33.94
CA THR A 822 24.79 -10.06 35.17
C THR A 822 23.78 -11.17 35.45
N GLU A 823 23.53 -11.45 36.73
CA GLU A 823 22.52 -12.44 37.14
C GLU A 823 21.12 -12.07 36.62
N ALA A 824 20.75 -10.79 36.74
CA ALA A 824 19.47 -10.29 36.23
C ALA A 824 19.34 -10.44 34.71
N GLY A 825 20.40 -10.13 33.95
CA GLY A 825 20.40 -10.32 32.50
C GLY A 825 20.35 -11.78 32.09
N LEU A 826 21.09 -12.67 32.76
CA LEU A 826 20.99 -14.12 32.54
C LEU A 826 19.57 -14.65 32.82
N ALA A 827 18.96 -14.22 33.93
CA ALA A 827 17.58 -14.58 34.25
C ALA A 827 16.60 -14.10 33.18
N GLN A 828 16.77 -12.89 32.66
CA GLN A 828 15.98 -12.36 31.54
C GLN A 828 16.16 -13.17 30.26
N LEU A 829 17.41 -13.46 29.87
CA LEU A 829 17.70 -14.25 28.67
C LEU A 829 17.08 -15.66 28.80
N ASN A 830 17.23 -16.31 29.95
CA ASN A 830 16.62 -17.62 30.23
C ASN A 830 15.08 -17.57 30.18
N ASP A 831 14.47 -16.57 30.83
CA ASP A 831 13.01 -16.36 30.82
C ASP A 831 12.46 -16.08 29.42
N ARG A 832 13.27 -15.53 28.51
CA ARG A 832 12.81 -15.13 27.18
C ARG A 832 13.23 -16.10 26.07
N SER A 833 14.02 -17.13 26.37
CA SER A 833 14.39 -18.19 25.40
C SER A 833 13.27 -19.21 25.20
N PRO A 834 12.73 -19.39 23.98
CA PRO A 834 11.74 -20.41 23.68
C PRO A 834 12.21 -21.84 24.00
N LEU A 835 13.52 -22.12 23.86
CA LEU A 835 14.11 -23.43 24.13
C LEU A 835 13.71 -24.02 25.49
N HIS A 836 13.70 -23.20 26.55
CA HIS A 836 13.39 -23.66 27.91
C HIS A 836 11.90 -23.95 28.13
N ARG A 837 11.05 -23.63 27.13
CA ARG A 837 9.62 -23.93 27.11
C ARG A 837 9.21 -24.83 25.96
N ALA A 838 10.16 -25.48 25.26
CA ALA A 838 9.87 -26.34 24.12
C ALA A 838 8.81 -27.41 24.40
N ALA A 839 8.78 -27.95 25.64
CA ALA A 839 7.77 -28.91 26.09
C ALA A 839 6.32 -28.38 26.12
N GLN A 840 6.10 -27.08 25.92
CA GLN A 840 4.78 -26.45 25.86
C GLN A 840 4.20 -26.46 24.44
N ILE A 841 5.03 -26.63 23.39
CA ILE A 841 4.57 -26.64 22.01
C ILE A 841 3.61 -27.82 21.80
N ARG A 842 2.43 -27.54 21.25
CA ARG A 842 1.41 -28.52 20.85
C ARG A 842 1.06 -28.45 19.36
N THR A 843 1.55 -27.42 18.71
CA THR A 843 1.23 -27.05 17.34
C THR A 843 2.26 -27.65 16.37
N PRO A 844 1.86 -28.11 15.18
CA PRO A 844 2.78 -28.43 14.09
C PRO A 844 3.78 -27.29 13.82
N LEU A 845 5.07 -27.64 13.79
CA LEU A 845 6.16 -26.70 13.58
C LEU A 845 7.09 -27.18 12.46
N LEU A 846 7.36 -26.29 11.51
CA LEU A 846 8.42 -26.41 10.52
C LEU A 846 9.56 -25.46 10.90
N ILE A 847 10.77 -25.99 11.06
CA ILE A 847 12.00 -25.21 11.27
C ILE A 847 12.87 -25.33 10.02
N ALA A 848 13.23 -24.20 9.41
CA ALA A 848 14.10 -24.13 8.25
C ALA A 848 15.39 -23.35 8.54
N GLN A 849 16.54 -23.91 8.20
CA GLN A 849 17.85 -23.38 8.59
C GLN A 849 18.86 -23.49 7.45
N GLY A 850 19.72 -22.48 7.28
CA GLY A 850 20.95 -22.61 6.48
C GLY A 850 22.13 -23.04 7.35
N ALA A 851 22.90 -24.02 6.88
CA ALA A 851 24.01 -24.60 7.65
C ALA A 851 25.17 -23.61 7.91
N ASN A 852 25.36 -22.63 7.02
CA ASN A 852 26.48 -21.69 7.08
C ASN A 852 26.09 -20.35 7.70
N ASP A 853 24.92 -20.25 8.34
CA ASP A 853 24.41 -19.02 8.94
C ASP A 853 25.36 -18.49 10.03
N PRO A 854 26.00 -17.32 9.83
CA PRO A 854 26.92 -16.76 10.81
C PRO A 854 26.20 -16.02 11.93
N ARG A 855 24.93 -15.63 11.74
CA ARG A 855 24.16 -14.77 12.65
C ARG A 855 23.37 -15.60 13.66
N VAL A 856 22.59 -16.56 13.17
CA VAL A 856 21.82 -17.51 13.96
C VAL A 856 22.31 -18.90 13.57
N LYS A 857 23.31 -19.38 14.29
CA LYS A 857 24.01 -20.62 13.92
C LYS A 857 23.04 -21.79 13.86
N GLN A 858 23.33 -22.77 13.00
CA GLN A 858 22.58 -24.03 12.90
C GLN A 858 22.27 -24.69 14.25
N ALA A 859 23.19 -24.58 15.22
CA ALA A 859 23.00 -25.07 16.58
C ALA A 859 21.73 -24.53 17.28
N GLU A 860 21.24 -23.34 16.92
CA GLU A 860 20.01 -22.77 17.43
C GLU A 860 18.77 -23.56 16.99
N ALA A 861 18.72 -23.99 15.72
CA ALA A 861 17.66 -24.85 15.23
C ALA A 861 17.78 -26.27 15.84
N GLU A 862 18.98 -26.84 15.84
CA GLU A 862 19.21 -28.21 16.31
C GLU A 862 18.88 -28.40 17.80
N GLN A 863 19.26 -27.44 18.66
CA GLN A 863 18.93 -27.56 20.10
C GLN A 863 17.41 -27.54 20.35
N MET A 864 16.64 -26.80 19.54
CA MET A 864 15.18 -26.78 19.61
C MET A 864 14.60 -28.10 19.08
N VAL A 865 15.06 -28.59 17.93
CA VAL A 865 14.65 -29.88 17.37
C VAL A 865 14.90 -31.02 18.37
N ASP A 866 16.08 -31.05 18.99
CA ASP A 866 16.43 -32.04 20.01
C ASP A 866 15.56 -31.91 21.26
N ALA A 867 15.23 -30.69 21.68
CA ALA A 867 14.32 -30.47 22.79
C ALA A 867 12.90 -30.98 22.46
N LEU A 868 12.39 -30.76 21.26
CA LEU A 868 11.08 -31.24 20.84
C LEU A 868 11.05 -32.77 20.75
N ARG A 869 12.08 -33.38 20.16
CA ARG A 869 12.24 -34.85 20.09
C ARG A 869 12.27 -35.49 21.48
N ARG A 870 13.04 -34.93 22.42
CA ARG A 870 13.08 -35.42 23.82
C ARG A 870 11.71 -35.35 24.51
N ASN A 871 10.84 -34.43 24.10
CA ASN A 871 9.48 -34.30 24.61
C ASN A 871 8.44 -35.08 23.78
N GLY A 872 8.87 -35.86 22.77
CA GLY A 872 7.95 -36.60 21.90
C GLY A 872 7.07 -35.69 21.04
N ILE A 873 7.50 -34.46 20.77
CA ILE A 873 6.78 -33.49 19.93
C ILE A 873 7.34 -33.59 18.49
N PRO A 874 6.53 -34.02 17.51
CA PRO A 874 6.94 -34.04 16.11
C PRO A 874 7.26 -32.64 15.59
N VAL A 875 8.36 -32.52 14.85
CA VAL A 875 8.84 -31.29 14.21
C VAL A 875 9.38 -31.62 12.83
N SER A 876 9.04 -30.81 11.84
CA SER A 876 9.65 -30.89 10.50
C SER A 876 10.90 -30.03 10.47
N TYR A 877 12.07 -30.62 10.21
CA TYR A 877 13.33 -29.88 10.18
C TYR A 877 13.95 -29.90 8.77
N ALA A 878 14.04 -28.72 8.16
CA ALA A 878 14.58 -28.49 6.83
C ALA A 878 15.94 -27.78 6.90
N LEU A 879 17.02 -28.52 6.69
CA LEU A 879 18.38 -27.97 6.67
C LEU A 879 18.88 -27.81 5.23
N TYR A 880 19.32 -26.61 4.87
CA TYR A 880 19.96 -26.32 3.58
C TYR A 880 21.47 -26.21 3.76
N THR A 881 22.22 -27.17 3.23
CA THR A 881 23.65 -27.33 3.58
C THR A 881 24.58 -26.29 2.95
N ASP A 882 24.12 -25.58 1.94
CA ASP A 882 24.90 -24.58 1.19
C ASP A 882 24.27 -23.18 1.23
N GLU A 883 23.46 -22.93 2.27
CA GLU A 883 22.83 -21.64 2.53
C GLU A 883 23.22 -21.10 3.92
N GLY A 884 23.01 -19.79 4.10
CA GLY A 884 23.30 -19.07 5.34
C GLY A 884 22.04 -18.52 5.99
N HIS A 885 22.04 -17.23 6.31
CA HIS A 885 20.90 -16.54 6.96
C HIS A 885 19.70 -16.25 6.03
N GLY A 886 19.41 -17.17 5.11
CA GLY A 886 18.39 -17.07 4.06
C GLY A 886 18.73 -17.98 2.87
N PHE A 887 17.77 -18.15 1.95
CA PHE A 887 17.87 -19.09 0.82
C PHE A 887 18.02 -18.34 -0.51
N VAL A 888 19.25 -18.25 -1.02
CA VAL A 888 19.56 -17.47 -2.23
C VAL A 888 19.44 -18.31 -3.49
N ARG A 889 19.95 -19.55 -3.47
CA ARG A 889 19.94 -20.43 -4.65
C ARG A 889 18.50 -20.78 -5.00
N GLU A 890 18.14 -20.62 -6.27
CA GLU A 890 16.77 -20.87 -6.72
C GLU A 890 16.26 -22.27 -6.36
N PRO A 891 17.01 -23.38 -6.57
CA PRO A 891 16.53 -24.71 -6.20
C PRO A 891 16.16 -24.84 -4.71
N ASN A 892 16.94 -24.22 -3.83
CA ASN A 892 16.70 -24.21 -2.38
C ASN A 892 15.50 -23.33 -2.03
N ARG A 893 15.43 -22.12 -2.60
CA ARG A 893 14.30 -21.20 -2.40
C ARG A 893 13.00 -21.80 -2.90
N MET A 894 13.00 -22.48 -4.04
CA MET A 894 11.82 -23.15 -4.59
C MET A 894 11.40 -24.35 -3.75
N SER A 895 12.34 -25.20 -3.32
CA SER A 895 12.00 -26.33 -2.44
C SER A 895 11.49 -25.89 -1.08
N PHE A 896 12.05 -24.81 -0.50
CA PHE A 896 11.56 -24.24 0.76
C PHE A 896 10.14 -23.73 0.61
N ASN A 897 9.87 -22.93 -0.41
CA ASN A 897 8.53 -22.38 -0.63
C ASN A 897 7.51 -23.48 -0.97
N GLY A 898 7.91 -24.56 -1.63
CA GLY A 898 7.05 -25.71 -1.87
C GLY A 898 6.71 -26.48 -0.59
N LEU A 899 7.71 -26.71 0.27
CA LEU A 899 7.52 -27.30 1.60
C LEU A 899 6.62 -26.41 2.48
N CYS A 900 6.85 -25.10 2.47
CA CYS A 900 6.05 -24.11 3.18
C CYS A 900 4.59 -24.11 2.70
N GLU A 901 4.36 -24.15 1.38
CA GLU A 901 3.02 -24.20 0.79
C GLU A 901 2.23 -25.41 1.26
N ASP A 902 2.86 -26.59 1.14
CA ASP A 902 2.27 -27.87 1.47
C ASP A 902 1.99 -27.97 2.98
N PHE A 903 2.91 -27.49 3.81
CA PHE A 903 2.73 -27.43 5.25
C PHE A 903 1.57 -26.51 5.67
N LEU A 904 1.49 -25.30 5.09
CA LEU A 904 0.37 -24.39 5.34
C LEU A 904 -0.96 -24.99 4.85
N ALA A 905 -1.00 -25.54 3.65
CA ALA A 905 -2.22 -26.10 3.07
C ALA A 905 -2.79 -27.27 3.89
N ARG A 906 -1.91 -28.10 4.46
CA ARG A 906 -2.33 -29.22 5.33
C ARG A 906 -2.93 -28.75 6.65
N HIS A 907 -2.36 -27.71 7.25
CA HIS A 907 -2.73 -27.30 8.61
C HIS A 907 -3.75 -26.15 8.66
N LEU A 908 -3.85 -25.34 7.61
CA LEU A 908 -4.78 -24.21 7.50
C LEU A 908 -5.85 -24.41 6.42
N GLY A 909 -5.72 -25.43 5.57
CA GLY A 909 -6.50 -25.55 4.33
C GLY A 909 -6.01 -24.55 3.28
N GLY A 910 -6.84 -24.23 2.28
CA GLY A 910 -6.46 -23.34 1.19
C GLY A 910 -5.99 -24.09 -0.06
N ARG A 911 -5.47 -23.35 -1.03
CA ARG A 911 -5.00 -23.88 -2.30
C ARG A 911 -3.50 -24.12 -2.23
N ALA A 912 -3.00 -25.12 -2.93
CA ALA A 912 -1.58 -25.36 -3.08
C ALA A 912 -1.25 -25.82 -4.49
N GLU A 913 -0.10 -25.38 -4.98
CA GLU A 913 0.54 -26.01 -6.13
C GLU A 913 1.16 -27.34 -5.66
N PRO A 914 0.87 -28.47 -6.34
CA PRO A 914 1.50 -29.75 -6.03
C PRO A 914 3.02 -29.61 -5.96
N TRP A 915 3.61 -30.37 -5.04
CA TRP A 915 5.04 -30.32 -4.81
C TRP A 915 5.57 -31.67 -4.36
N THR A 916 6.73 -32.02 -4.90
CA THR A 916 7.56 -33.12 -4.43
C THR A 916 9.01 -32.66 -4.35
N LEU A 917 9.79 -33.28 -3.47
CA LEU A 917 11.22 -32.99 -3.36
C LEU A 917 11.98 -33.21 -4.69
N ALA A 918 11.46 -34.08 -5.57
CA ALA A 918 12.05 -34.37 -6.87
C ALA A 918 11.90 -33.21 -7.88
N ASP A 919 11.00 -32.25 -7.63
CA ASP A 919 10.68 -31.17 -8.58
C ASP A 919 11.78 -30.11 -8.71
N HIS A 920 12.79 -30.12 -7.82
CA HIS A 920 13.87 -29.12 -7.79
C HIS A 920 15.25 -29.78 -7.78
N PRO A 921 15.73 -30.32 -8.92
CA PRO A 921 17.07 -30.89 -8.99
C PRO A 921 18.13 -29.84 -8.59
N GLY A 922 19.11 -30.25 -7.77
CA GLY A 922 20.19 -29.37 -7.31
C GLY A 922 19.92 -28.61 -6.00
N ASN A 923 18.75 -28.81 -5.39
CA ASN A 923 18.50 -28.36 -4.01
C ASN A 923 19.30 -29.22 -3.00
N THR A 924 19.68 -28.62 -1.87
CA THR A 924 20.47 -29.26 -0.81
C THR A 924 19.66 -29.59 0.45
N LEU A 925 18.33 -29.59 0.34
CA LEU A 925 17.45 -29.82 1.47
C LEU A 925 17.71 -31.21 2.08
N GLN A 926 18.12 -31.21 3.34
CA GLN A 926 18.06 -32.36 4.23
C GLN A 926 16.83 -32.21 5.11
N LEU A 927 15.79 -33.00 4.80
CA LEU A 927 14.54 -33.01 5.56
C LEU A 927 14.58 -34.15 6.59
N ALA A 928 14.78 -33.81 7.86
CA ALA A 928 14.68 -34.76 8.95
C ALA A 928 13.22 -34.82 9.43
N GLU A 929 12.57 -35.97 9.21
CA GLU A 929 11.19 -36.31 9.59
C GLU A 929 10.15 -35.28 9.10
N TYR A 930 9.37 -35.62 8.08
CA TYR A 930 8.22 -34.79 7.74
C TYR A 930 7.06 -35.12 8.67
N ALA A 931 6.97 -34.39 9.78
CA ALA A 931 6.02 -34.65 10.84
C ALA A 931 4.58 -34.45 10.35
N THR A 932 3.91 -35.53 9.97
CA THR A 932 2.46 -35.57 9.81
C THR A 932 1.86 -35.68 11.21
N HIS A 933 1.51 -34.56 11.82
CA HIS A 933 0.54 -34.58 12.92
C HIS A 933 -0.80 -35.00 12.32
N GLU A 934 -1.05 -36.32 12.21
CA GLU A 934 -2.42 -36.81 12.09
C GLU A 934 -3.12 -36.43 13.40
N ALA A 935 -4.08 -35.53 13.31
CA ALA A 935 -4.88 -35.08 14.46
C ALA A 935 -5.48 -36.31 15.17
N ALA A 936 -5.12 -36.49 16.44
CA ALA A 936 -5.77 -37.43 17.36
C ALA A 936 -7.04 -36.80 17.95
#